data_AF-A0A8W8HUU0-F1
#
_entry.id   AF-A0A8W8HUU0-F1
#
_cell.length_a   1.000
_cell.length_b   1.000
_cell.length_c   1.000
_cell.angle_alpha   90.00
_cell.angle_beta   90.00
_cell.angle_gamma   90.00
#
_symmetry.space_group_name_H-M   'P 1'
#
loop_
_entity.id
_entity.type
_entity.pdbx_description
1 polymer ?
#
loop_
_entity_poly.entity_id
_entity_poly.type
_entity_poly.pdbx_seq_one_letter_code
_entity_poly.pdbx_strand_id
1 'polypeptide(L)'
;MADAQKYQKLATEYAKLKAQIPVLKKAYLEEQAVCNELKEKLKECEQSIRKYEQEVDSLTFRNQQLSTRVLFLQEELDQAETSKKKSKHKHDASPVNLPSPTSVYNEELMNKIQENEMLHKQVAESNMQYQRRLEELEKSVKDYEGKFSHHQEVLDSTIQKDKAQIDKLQEEKAMLEIKCQSLEKETKSCRSRADIAENQLKTVQCHLQKQLEQANKIITDKLPFIDTKNRDLNGLNLPTHDRRHQLQARELVSQATNHTAELVQALSNFYTYSEQRSKIYPADGTHEPYSPVNIQYCKYLHENMTYLRPVEQSLKHFLSTLNEDSLTTLETATELQPFAVNFKKMVAYMNKLLPYQLSSLEEECAVSSCSASLESKNMDLHASLKHLTAVFNKLDTYVGLLAAQSGKTCSHPQKNHAHFFSHMCQALKDLNNAVREVSKHYNAKVSLEHQLPTATQRLKTTDECVVSSLISLVTCTGKFNAFLSGNLEFFSQSAGYRTRGSSIGIDSVSEGPRSNPAIVCYRQKAAGYLSSLASTAPDSVPHQVAVQNRQTLLSSAESKEGLSKQLANFQERVGKLEQEKEHWMLELQLLQIKYDNEIQKLAIDSIEDNMSDTVRESKDRTASSNSGKLLITSALLGQLDQVTSGASDSETRETLIKNHFSKRVNEMMLQHQQLDSKCVAFHSEVRALHKQLQIANKVKTQAEVELKTTSQSLAQLKDELQTTTKSYEGQLSMMSEHLAGMNEKLTQQKDEIDDLRSQLSVAKVSTSKSGKKSRK
;
A
#
# COMPACT_ATOMS: atom_id res chain seq x y z
N MET A 1 -12.62 1.05 5.83
CA MET A 1 -12.74 1.34 7.28
C MET A 1 -11.58 2.15 7.84
N ALA A 2 -10.31 1.78 7.59
CA ALA A 2 -9.14 2.45 8.20
C ALA A 2 -9.14 3.99 8.05
N ASP A 3 -9.45 4.52 6.87
CA ASP A 3 -9.41 5.97 6.62
C ASP A 3 -10.54 6.73 7.30
N ALA A 4 -11.71 6.12 7.51
CA ALA A 4 -12.76 6.71 8.32
C ALA A 4 -12.29 6.93 9.77
N GLN A 5 -11.50 6.00 10.34
CA GLN A 5 -10.87 6.19 11.65
C GLN A 5 -9.78 7.26 11.63
N LYS A 6 -9.04 7.44 10.51
CA LYS A 6 -8.07 8.54 10.37
C LYS A 6 -8.78 9.90 10.32
N TYR A 7 -9.84 10.04 9.53
CA TYR A 7 -10.63 11.27 9.47
C TYR A 7 -11.33 11.58 10.80
N GLN A 8 -11.86 10.56 11.50
CA GLN A 8 -12.42 10.73 12.84
C GLN A 8 -11.36 11.27 13.82
N LYS A 9 -10.15 10.67 13.84
CA LYS A 9 -9.04 11.14 14.68
C LYS A 9 -8.61 12.57 14.33
N LEU A 10 -8.44 12.87 13.04
CA LEU A 10 -8.06 14.21 12.58
C LEU A 10 -9.11 15.26 12.95
N ALA A 11 -10.40 14.94 12.84
CA ALA A 11 -11.49 15.80 13.29
C ALA A 11 -11.46 16.03 14.81
N THR A 12 -11.16 15.00 15.62
CA THR A 12 -11.01 15.17 17.08
C THR A 12 -9.79 15.99 17.47
N GLU A 13 -8.63 15.84 16.82
CA GLU A 13 -7.47 16.70 17.10
C GLU A 13 -7.71 18.15 16.65
N TYR A 14 -8.35 18.35 15.49
CA TYR A 14 -8.75 19.68 15.03
C TYR A 14 -9.75 20.35 16.00
N ALA A 15 -10.70 19.58 16.58
CA ALA A 15 -11.62 20.08 17.60
C ALA A 15 -10.90 20.50 18.89
N LYS A 16 -9.91 19.71 19.37
CA LYS A 16 -9.07 20.07 20.52
C LYS A 16 -8.28 21.37 20.27
N LEU A 17 -7.58 21.45 19.14
CA LEU A 17 -6.83 22.66 18.75
C LEU A 17 -7.74 23.88 18.67
N LYS A 18 -8.92 23.75 18.05
CA LYS A 18 -9.92 24.82 17.96
C LYS A 18 -10.46 25.25 19.33
N ALA A 19 -10.55 24.34 20.31
CA ALA A 19 -10.93 24.65 21.69
C ALA A 19 -9.80 25.30 22.51
N GLN A 20 -8.53 25.02 22.19
CA GLN A 20 -7.37 25.62 22.87
C GLN A 20 -7.10 27.06 22.42
N ILE A 21 -7.36 27.41 21.15
CA ILE A 21 -7.09 28.75 20.59
C ILE A 21 -7.74 29.90 21.40
N PRO A 22 -9.03 29.85 21.80
CA PRO A 22 -9.62 30.88 22.65
C PRO A 22 -8.96 31.02 24.03
N VAL A 23 -8.54 29.92 24.64
CA VAL A 23 -7.90 29.91 25.96
C VAL A 23 -6.50 30.52 25.89
N LEU A 24 -5.69 30.11 24.90
CA LEU A 24 -4.38 30.69 24.63
C LEU A 24 -4.47 32.18 24.29
N LYS A 25 -5.46 32.58 23.47
CA LYS A 25 -5.68 34.00 23.15
C LYS A 25 -6.09 34.81 24.39
N LYS A 26 -6.90 34.25 25.29
CA LYS A 26 -7.27 34.91 26.55
C LYS A 26 -6.06 35.07 27.47
N ALA A 27 -5.30 34.00 27.70
CA ALA A 27 -4.08 34.03 28.51
C ALA A 27 -3.05 35.05 27.98
N TYR A 28 -2.83 35.08 26.65
CA TYR A 28 -1.94 36.06 26.01
C TYR A 28 -2.41 37.51 26.21
N LEU A 29 -3.72 37.79 26.15
CA LEU A 29 -4.26 39.13 26.40
C LEU A 29 -4.16 39.54 27.87
N GLU A 30 -4.32 38.59 28.80
CA GLU A 30 -4.15 38.81 30.24
C GLU A 30 -2.67 39.07 30.59
N GLU A 31 -1.74 38.29 30.04
CA GLU A 31 -0.30 38.50 30.18
C GLU A 31 0.15 39.82 29.54
N GLN A 32 -0.37 40.17 28.35
CA GLN A 32 -0.10 41.45 27.68
C GLN A 32 -0.62 42.65 28.50
N ALA A 33 -1.76 42.52 29.19
CA ALA A 33 -2.27 43.54 30.10
C ALA A 33 -1.34 43.73 31.31
N VAL A 34 -0.92 42.65 31.97
CA VAL A 34 0.04 42.69 33.09
C VAL A 34 1.39 43.28 32.66
N CYS A 35 1.90 42.92 31.48
CA CYS A 35 3.12 43.52 30.92
C CYS A 35 3.00 45.02 30.63
N ASN A 36 1.79 45.54 30.39
CA ASN A 36 1.57 46.98 30.22
C ASN A 36 1.44 47.69 31.57
N GLU A 37 0.73 47.10 32.54
CA GLU A 37 0.64 47.62 33.91
C GLU A 37 2.03 47.73 34.58
N LEU A 38 2.87 46.71 34.40
CA LEU A 38 4.26 46.72 34.88
C LEU A 38 5.12 47.80 34.19
N LYS A 39 4.85 48.15 32.93
CA LYS A 39 5.56 49.24 32.23
C LYS A 39 5.14 50.62 32.74
N GLU A 40 3.87 50.84 33.05
CA GLU A 40 3.46 52.11 33.65
C GLU A 40 4.02 52.25 35.07
N LYS A 41 3.97 51.19 35.90
CA LYS A 41 4.61 51.15 37.22
C LYS A 41 6.13 51.39 37.16
N LEU A 42 6.80 50.87 36.12
CA LEU A 42 8.22 51.17 35.89
C LEU A 42 8.45 52.65 35.60
N LYS A 43 7.65 53.28 34.72
CA LYS A 43 7.74 54.73 34.45
C LYS A 43 7.44 55.59 35.68
N GLU A 44 6.48 55.21 36.51
CA GLU A 44 6.17 55.89 37.77
C GLU A 44 7.37 55.83 38.73
N CYS A 45 8.06 54.69 38.80
CA CYS A 45 9.28 54.51 39.57
C CYS A 45 10.47 55.30 38.98
N GLU A 46 10.66 55.30 37.66
CA GLU A 46 11.65 56.18 37.01
C GLU A 46 11.38 57.67 37.26
N GLN A 47 10.11 58.08 37.33
CA GLN A 47 9.73 59.45 37.68
C GLN A 47 9.91 59.79 39.15
N SER A 48 9.75 58.83 40.08
CA SER A 48 10.04 59.08 41.50
C SER A 48 11.54 59.12 41.75
N ILE A 49 12.32 58.22 41.14
CA ILE A 49 13.79 58.25 41.17
C ILE A 49 14.31 59.61 40.70
N ARG A 50 13.86 60.12 39.54
CA ARG A 50 14.28 61.45 39.05
C ARG A 50 13.91 62.61 39.95
N LYS A 51 12.83 62.51 40.74
CA LYS A 51 12.47 63.51 41.75
C LYS A 51 13.41 63.44 42.95
N TYR A 52 13.75 62.24 43.41
CA TYR A 52 14.72 62.05 44.49
C TYR A 52 16.15 62.42 44.07
N GLU A 53 16.55 62.19 42.82
CA GLU A 53 17.82 62.69 42.26
C GLU A 53 17.87 64.22 42.30
N GLN A 54 16.81 64.91 41.86
CA GLN A 54 16.71 66.37 41.93
C GLN A 54 16.69 66.90 43.38
N GLU A 55 16.08 66.16 44.31
CA GLU A 55 16.11 66.49 45.74
C GLU A 55 17.51 66.29 46.34
N VAL A 56 18.22 65.22 45.98
CA VAL A 56 19.62 64.96 46.37
C VAL A 56 20.57 66.01 45.80
N ASP A 57 20.40 66.44 44.56
CA ASP A 57 21.20 67.53 43.96
C ASP A 57 20.94 68.86 44.68
N SER A 58 19.67 69.18 44.96
CA SER A 58 19.25 70.37 45.72
C SER A 58 19.81 70.37 47.15
N LEU A 59 19.77 69.23 47.85
CA LEU A 59 20.34 69.06 49.18
C LEU A 59 21.88 69.09 49.14
N THR A 60 22.51 68.51 48.12
CA THR A 60 23.96 68.57 47.91
C THR A 60 24.42 70.00 47.67
N PHE A 61 23.72 70.77 46.84
CA PHE A 61 24.01 72.18 46.61
C PHE A 61 23.84 73.03 47.90
N ARG A 62 22.78 72.79 48.69
CA ARG A 62 22.61 73.42 50.01
C ARG A 62 23.72 73.04 50.99
N ASN A 63 24.10 71.76 51.04
CA ASN A 63 25.18 71.31 51.92
C ASN A 63 26.54 71.88 51.49
N GLN A 64 26.82 71.96 50.19
CA GLN A 64 28.01 72.66 49.68
C GLN A 64 28.00 74.14 50.08
N GLN A 65 26.89 74.85 49.89
CA GLN A 65 26.75 76.25 50.29
C GLN A 65 26.92 76.45 51.80
N LEU A 66 26.38 75.55 52.62
CA LEU A 66 26.59 75.52 54.07
C LEU A 66 28.06 75.23 54.43
N SER A 67 28.71 74.25 53.80
CA SER A 67 30.13 73.96 54.01
C SER A 67 31.02 75.13 53.62
N THR A 68 30.76 75.82 52.50
CA THR A 68 31.50 77.04 52.12
C THR A 68 31.27 78.16 53.14
N ARG A 69 30.05 78.32 53.65
CA ARG A 69 29.74 79.33 54.68
C ARG A 69 30.38 78.99 56.03
N VAL A 70 30.45 77.72 56.40
CA VAL A 70 31.13 77.23 57.61
C VAL A 70 32.64 77.38 57.50
N LEU A 71 33.24 77.03 56.36
CA LEU A 71 34.67 77.28 56.10
C LEU A 71 35.01 78.78 56.22
N PHE A 72 34.22 79.65 55.60
CA PHE A 72 34.41 81.10 55.72
C PHE A 72 34.27 81.60 57.17
N LEU A 73 33.30 81.09 57.94
CA LEU A 73 33.14 81.42 59.35
C LEU A 73 34.29 80.87 60.23
N GLN A 74 34.93 79.78 59.83
CA GLN A 74 36.13 79.25 60.48
C GLN A 74 37.38 80.06 60.10
N GLU A 75 37.52 80.51 58.86
CA GLU A 75 38.56 81.47 58.46
C GLU A 75 38.38 82.84 59.17
N GLU A 76 37.15 83.30 59.39
CA GLU A 76 36.85 84.48 60.23
C GLU A 76 37.20 84.24 61.71
N LEU A 77 37.00 83.03 62.24
CA LEU A 77 37.36 82.66 63.62
C LEU A 77 38.88 82.54 63.81
N ASP A 78 39.62 81.92 62.90
CA ASP A 78 41.08 81.81 62.97
C ASP A 78 41.76 83.20 62.84
N GLN A 79 41.17 84.10 62.03
CA GLN A 79 41.55 85.51 61.98
C GLN A 79 41.19 86.27 63.28
N ALA A 80 40.15 85.86 64.01
CA ALA A 80 39.82 86.43 65.32
C ALA A 80 40.75 85.91 66.43
N GLU A 81 41.05 84.61 66.49
CA GLU A 81 41.90 84.01 67.54
C GLU A 81 43.37 84.43 67.45
N THR A 82 43.87 84.72 66.24
CA THR A 82 45.23 85.28 66.04
C THR A 82 45.41 86.70 66.62
N SER A 83 44.36 87.34 67.16
CA SER A 83 44.36 88.75 67.56
C SER A 83 44.40 89.08 69.08
N LYS A 84 44.67 88.13 70.00
CA LYS A 84 44.85 88.44 71.45
C LYS A 84 45.88 87.58 72.22
N LYS A 85 46.83 88.23 72.90
CA LYS A 85 47.68 87.66 73.98
C LYS A 85 48.34 88.76 74.85
N LYS A 86 48.59 88.46 76.15
CA LYS A 86 49.06 89.31 77.31
C LYS A 86 47.90 89.78 78.23
N SER A 87 48.01 89.88 79.58
CA SER A 87 49.08 89.49 80.55
C SER A 87 48.64 89.48 82.05
N LYS A 88 48.82 88.34 82.75
CA LYS A 88 49.54 88.10 84.05
C LYS A 88 49.19 88.83 85.41
N HIS A 89 48.84 88.01 86.44
CA HIS A 89 49.05 88.07 87.94
C HIS A 89 48.38 89.07 88.95
N LYS A 90 47.58 88.49 89.89
CA LYS A 90 47.74 88.37 91.40
C LYS A 90 47.95 89.59 92.35
N HIS A 91 47.01 89.86 93.31
CA HIS A 91 47.17 89.83 94.82
C HIS A 91 45.84 90.19 95.59
N ASP A 92 45.90 90.54 96.90
CA ASP A 92 44.85 90.35 97.95
C ASP A 92 44.79 91.46 99.08
N ALA A 93 43.68 91.49 99.86
CA ALA A 93 43.42 92.01 101.25
C ALA A 93 42.84 93.44 101.61
N SER A 94 41.58 93.47 102.13
CA SER A 94 41.06 94.02 103.46
C SER A 94 41.27 95.50 103.95
N PRO A 95 40.75 96.03 105.14
CA PRO A 95 39.66 95.69 106.12
C PRO A 95 38.82 96.93 106.70
N VAL A 96 38.26 96.84 107.96
CA VAL A 96 37.74 97.88 108.94
C VAL A 96 36.17 98.03 108.97
N ASN A 97 35.36 98.34 110.04
CA ASN A 97 35.47 99.16 111.30
C ASN A 97 34.71 98.64 112.60
N LEU A 98 34.07 99.53 113.42
CA LEU A 98 33.66 99.46 114.87
C LEU A 98 32.27 100.12 115.20
N PRO A 99 31.72 100.24 116.45
CA PRO A 99 32.14 99.83 117.85
C PRO A 99 31.06 99.09 118.73
N SER A 100 31.32 98.80 120.03
CA SER A 100 30.50 97.97 120.97
C SER A 100 30.43 98.44 122.46
N PRO A 101 29.48 97.94 123.31
CA PRO A 101 29.79 97.58 124.72
C PRO A 101 29.04 96.29 125.26
N THR A 102 28.51 96.27 126.52
CA THR A 102 28.44 95.06 127.40
C THR A 102 27.20 94.93 128.34
N SER A 103 26.76 93.68 128.65
CA SER A 103 26.28 93.17 129.99
C SER A 103 24.88 92.50 130.17
N VAL A 104 24.61 91.32 129.56
CA VAL A 104 23.52 90.37 129.96
C VAL A 104 23.98 88.92 129.71
N TYR A 105 23.75 87.95 130.62
CA TYR A 105 24.14 86.53 130.37
C TYR A 105 23.39 85.40 131.12
N ASN A 106 22.70 85.65 132.25
CA ASN A 106 22.16 84.56 133.09
C ASN A 106 20.79 83.98 132.65
N GLU A 107 20.13 84.56 131.65
CA GLU A 107 18.72 84.24 131.32
C GLU A 107 18.58 83.17 130.22
N GLU A 108 19.59 82.99 129.36
CA GLU A 108 19.51 82.10 128.18
C GLU A 108 19.42 80.60 128.51
N LEU A 109 19.88 80.17 129.70
CA LEU A 109 20.18 78.76 129.97
C LEU A 109 18.92 77.89 130.11
N MET A 110 17.83 78.41 130.68
CA MET A 110 16.61 77.63 130.93
C MET A 110 15.83 77.29 129.65
N ASN A 111 15.80 78.20 128.67
CA ASN A 111 14.99 78.03 127.45
C ASN A 111 15.43 76.81 126.62
N LYS A 112 16.73 76.49 126.62
CA LYS A 112 17.31 75.38 125.84
C LYS A 112 16.90 73.98 126.33
N ILE A 113 16.34 73.84 127.53
CA ILE A 113 15.95 72.52 128.06
C ILE A 113 14.58 72.09 127.50
N GLN A 114 13.58 72.98 127.49
CA GLN A 114 12.25 72.65 126.94
C GLN A 114 12.25 72.45 125.42
N GLU A 115 13.13 73.15 124.70
CA GLU A 115 13.32 73.02 123.25
C GLU A 115 13.65 71.57 122.83
N ASN A 116 14.51 70.88 123.60
CA ASN A 116 14.99 69.54 123.27
C ASN A 116 13.89 68.45 123.37
N GLU A 117 12.96 68.53 124.32
CA GLU A 117 11.91 67.49 124.48
C GLU A 117 10.91 67.50 123.31
N MET A 118 10.56 68.70 122.82
CA MET A 118 9.68 68.87 121.66
C MET A 118 10.33 68.35 120.37
N LEU A 119 11.62 68.65 120.17
CA LEU A 119 12.39 68.16 119.03
C LEU A 119 12.40 66.62 118.97
N HIS A 120 12.58 65.92 120.09
CA HIS A 120 12.58 64.45 120.09
C HIS A 120 11.25 63.82 119.63
N LYS A 121 10.10 64.40 120.00
CA LYS A 121 8.78 63.90 119.56
C LYS A 121 8.58 64.14 118.06
N GLN A 122 8.93 65.32 117.57
CA GLN A 122 8.86 65.66 116.14
C GLN A 122 9.81 64.79 115.29
N VAL A 123 11.00 64.46 115.80
CA VAL A 123 11.93 63.51 115.15
C VAL A 123 11.35 62.09 115.11
N ALA A 124 10.67 61.62 116.18
CA ALA A 124 10.07 60.29 116.19
C ALA A 124 8.90 60.15 115.19
N GLU A 125 7.99 61.13 115.14
CA GLU A 125 6.86 61.10 114.20
C GLU A 125 7.30 61.24 112.75
N SER A 126 8.25 62.15 112.46
CA SER A 126 8.79 62.33 111.11
C SER A 126 9.56 61.08 110.65
N ASN A 127 10.37 60.46 111.52
CA ASN A 127 11.01 59.17 111.22
C ASN A 127 10.00 58.08 110.86
N MET A 128 8.89 57.94 111.60
CA MET A 128 7.88 56.92 111.26
C MET A 128 7.18 57.20 109.91
N GLN A 129 7.00 58.46 109.54
CA GLN A 129 6.49 58.83 108.21
C GLN A 129 7.51 58.51 107.11
N TYR A 130 8.79 58.82 107.32
CA TYR A 130 9.87 58.42 106.41
C TYR A 130 9.96 56.90 106.26
N GLN A 131 9.84 56.13 107.36
CA GLN A 131 9.88 54.67 107.36
C GLN A 131 8.82 54.07 106.42
N ARG A 132 7.56 54.49 106.57
CA ARG A 132 6.45 54.04 105.70
C ARG A 132 6.66 54.46 104.25
N ARG A 133 7.18 55.67 104.02
CA ARG A 133 7.42 56.16 102.66
C ARG A 133 8.58 55.43 101.98
N LEU A 134 9.60 55.00 102.74
CA LEU A 134 10.65 54.10 102.27
C LEU A 134 10.07 52.74 101.90
N GLU A 135 9.25 52.11 102.76
CA GLU A 135 8.59 50.83 102.44
C GLU A 135 7.71 50.89 101.19
N GLU A 136 6.94 51.98 100.99
CA GLU A 136 6.17 52.21 99.76
C GLU A 136 7.07 52.37 98.52
N LEU A 137 8.19 53.10 98.65
CA LEU A 137 9.14 53.33 97.56
C LEU A 137 9.91 52.05 97.23
N GLU A 138 10.44 51.32 98.21
CA GLU A 138 11.10 50.02 98.01
C GLU A 138 10.19 49.01 97.33
N LYS A 139 8.93 48.91 97.77
CA LYS A 139 7.93 48.06 97.13
C LYS A 139 7.67 48.48 95.69
N SER A 140 7.58 49.79 95.42
CA SER A 140 7.38 50.32 94.06
C SER A 140 8.59 50.07 93.16
N VAL A 141 9.80 50.33 93.66
CA VAL A 141 11.07 50.05 92.96
C VAL A 141 11.15 48.58 92.58
N LYS A 142 10.91 47.67 93.52
CA LYS A 142 10.94 46.22 93.29
C LYS A 142 9.90 45.74 92.27
N ASP A 143 8.73 46.38 92.22
CA ASP A 143 7.68 46.10 91.25
C ASP A 143 8.04 46.64 89.84
N TYR A 144 8.79 47.76 89.77
CA TYR A 144 9.38 48.28 88.52
C TYR A 144 10.59 47.47 88.05
N GLU A 145 11.48 47.03 88.94
CA GLU A 145 12.61 46.13 88.64
C GLU A 145 12.11 44.81 88.03
N GLY A 146 11.06 44.23 88.61
CA GLY A 146 10.41 43.02 88.07
C GLY A 146 9.83 43.23 86.67
N LYS A 147 9.17 44.38 86.42
CA LYS A 147 8.65 44.73 85.09
C LYS A 147 9.77 45.01 84.09
N PHE A 148 10.81 45.73 84.49
CA PHE A 148 11.98 46.03 83.65
C PHE A 148 12.69 44.74 83.24
N SER A 149 12.96 43.84 84.19
CA SER A 149 13.55 42.53 83.92
C SER A 149 12.72 41.72 82.92
N HIS A 150 11.39 41.67 83.10
CA HIS A 150 10.52 40.96 82.17
C HIS A 150 10.46 41.60 80.77
N HIS A 151 10.47 42.94 80.67
CA HIS A 151 10.57 43.63 79.39
C HIS A 151 11.93 43.39 78.71
N GLN A 152 13.02 43.29 79.47
CA GLN A 152 14.34 42.94 78.95
C GLN A 152 14.37 41.51 78.41
N GLU A 153 13.84 40.51 79.15
CA GLU A 153 13.69 39.12 78.67
C GLU A 153 12.91 39.03 77.34
N VAL A 154 11.81 39.79 77.22
CA VAL A 154 10.97 39.82 76.01
C VAL A 154 11.69 40.52 74.85
N LEU A 155 12.41 41.61 75.13
CA LEU A 155 13.21 42.33 74.14
C LEU A 155 14.34 41.44 73.59
N ASP A 156 15.12 40.82 74.46
CA ASP A 156 16.23 39.92 74.07
C ASP A 156 15.71 38.68 73.32
N SER A 157 14.57 38.11 73.74
CA SER A 157 13.91 37.02 73.01
C SER A 157 13.39 37.44 71.63
N THR A 158 13.08 38.73 71.43
CA THR A 158 12.64 39.27 70.13
C THR A 158 13.83 39.53 69.24
N ILE A 159 14.86 40.23 69.74
CA ILE A 159 16.14 40.46 69.04
C ILE A 159 16.77 39.14 68.58
N GLN A 160 16.72 38.07 69.40
CA GLN A 160 17.25 36.77 69.03
C GLN A 160 16.46 36.08 67.90
N LYS A 161 15.13 36.26 67.83
CA LYS A 161 14.29 35.77 66.73
C LYS A 161 14.54 36.55 65.45
N ASP A 162 14.55 37.88 65.54
CA ASP A 162 14.74 38.77 64.41
C ASP A 162 16.11 38.53 63.77
N LYS A 163 17.16 38.36 64.60
CA LYS A 163 18.48 37.97 64.12
C LYS A 163 18.47 36.62 63.41
N ALA A 164 17.87 35.58 64.00
CA ALA A 164 17.77 34.27 63.37
C ALA A 164 16.91 34.25 62.08
N GLN A 165 16.01 35.24 61.91
CA GLN A 165 15.27 35.44 60.67
C GLN A 165 16.10 36.22 59.63
N ILE A 166 16.88 37.22 60.04
CA ILE A 166 17.84 37.92 59.19
C ILE A 166 18.90 36.95 58.64
N ASP A 167 19.47 36.11 59.49
CA ASP A 167 20.50 35.13 59.12
C ASP A 167 19.98 34.17 58.03
N LYS A 168 18.74 33.66 58.18
CA LYS A 168 18.05 32.84 57.17
C LYS A 168 17.80 33.59 55.85
N LEU A 169 17.30 34.83 55.93
CA LEU A 169 17.04 35.64 54.74
C LEU A 169 18.33 35.99 53.99
N GLN A 170 19.48 36.09 54.68
CA GLN A 170 20.79 36.23 54.05
C GLN A 170 21.24 34.94 53.35
N GLU A 171 21.03 33.77 53.97
CA GLU A 171 21.32 32.46 53.36
C GLU A 171 20.44 32.21 52.11
N GLU A 172 19.13 32.43 52.21
CA GLU A 172 18.18 32.35 51.09
C GLU A 172 18.55 33.32 49.96
N LYS A 173 18.90 34.58 50.29
CA LYS A 173 19.39 35.56 49.31
C LYS A 173 20.65 35.07 48.60
N ALA A 174 21.65 34.56 49.32
CA ALA A 174 22.89 34.07 48.73
C ALA A 174 22.65 32.88 47.79
N MET A 175 21.78 31.94 48.17
CA MET A 175 21.38 30.84 47.30
C MET A 175 20.65 31.33 46.03
N LEU A 176 19.77 32.33 46.16
CA LEU A 176 19.07 32.92 45.01
C LEU A 176 20.01 33.69 44.08
N GLU A 177 20.98 34.44 44.60
CA GLU A 177 22.00 35.13 43.79
C GLU A 177 22.87 34.13 43.00
N ILE A 178 23.33 33.04 43.63
CA ILE A 178 24.07 31.96 42.95
C ILE A 178 23.21 31.32 41.85
N LYS A 179 21.93 31.04 42.14
CA LYS A 179 20.98 30.47 41.17
C LYS A 179 20.74 31.40 39.98
N CYS A 180 20.59 32.70 40.20
CA CYS A 180 20.45 33.70 39.14
C CYS A 180 21.71 33.77 38.26
N GLN A 181 22.91 33.82 38.87
CA GLN A 181 24.17 33.80 38.11
C GLN A 181 24.35 32.52 37.28
N SER A 182 23.85 31.37 37.75
CA SER A 182 23.87 30.12 37.00
C SER A 182 22.94 30.18 35.78
N LEU A 183 21.67 30.58 35.99
CA LEU A 183 20.68 30.72 34.93
C LEU A 183 21.07 31.78 33.89
N GLU A 184 21.76 32.85 34.30
CA GLU A 184 22.35 33.82 33.37
C GLU A 184 23.42 33.20 32.47
N LYS A 185 24.34 32.40 33.02
CA LYS A 185 25.40 31.72 32.25
C LYS A 185 24.79 30.74 31.25
N GLU A 186 23.79 29.97 31.68
CA GLU A 186 23.05 29.06 30.80
C GLU A 186 22.29 29.82 29.70
N THR A 187 21.61 30.92 30.04
CA THR A 187 20.91 31.78 29.07
C THR A 187 21.87 32.37 28.04
N LYS A 188 23.05 32.84 28.46
CA LYS A 188 24.11 33.36 27.58
C LYS A 188 24.65 32.26 26.65
N SER A 189 24.85 31.05 27.15
CA SER A 189 25.21 29.86 26.34
C SER A 189 24.12 29.48 25.33
N CYS A 190 22.85 29.51 25.72
CA CYS A 190 21.73 29.21 24.84
C CYS A 190 21.56 30.23 23.72
N ARG A 191 21.75 31.53 23.97
CA ARG A 191 21.76 32.57 22.93
C ARG A 191 22.88 32.32 21.91
N SER A 192 24.12 32.14 22.37
CA SER A 192 25.26 31.85 21.49
C SER A 192 25.02 30.64 20.57
N ARG A 193 24.42 29.56 21.09
CA ARG A 193 24.03 28.39 20.27
C ARG A 193 22.93 28.72 19.23
N ALA A 194 21.96 29.56 19.58
CA ALA A 194 20.92 30.01 18.66
C ALA A 194 21.50 30.91 17.55
N ASP A 195 22.38 31.86 17.90
CA ASP A 195 23.05 32.76 16.96
C ASP A 195 23.90 31.98 15.94
N ILE A 196 24.61 30.93 16.39
CA ILE A 196 25.36 30.02 15.51
C ILE A 196 24.42 29.26 14.57
N ALA A 197 23.32 28.72 15.08
CA ALA A 197 22.34 27.96 14.27
C ALA A 197 21.64 28.85 13.23
N GLU A 198 21.28 30.09 13.57
CA GLU A 198 20.68 31.04 12.63
C GLU A 198 21.65 31.42 11.50
N ASN A 199 22.93 31.63 11.82
CA ASN A 199 23.96 31.91 10.82
C ASN A 199 24.27 30.70 9.92
N GLN A 200 24.23 29.48 10.45
CA GLN A 200 24.28 28.26 9.64
C GLN A 200 23.08 28.16 8.70
N LEU A 201 21.86 28.41 9.19
CA LEU A 201 20.64 28.37 8.39
C LEU A 201 20.65 29.41 7.25
N LYS A 202 21.06 30.66 7.55
CA LYS A 202 21.27 31.70 6.52
C LYS A 202 22.29 31.29 5.46
N THR A 203 23.38 30.62 5.87
CA THR A 203 24.42 30.14 4.96
C THR A 203 23.89 29.03 4.03
N VAL A 204 23.15 28.05 4.57
CA VAL A 204 22.50 26.99 3.79
C VAL A 204 21.44 27.58 2.85
N GLN A 205 20.61 28.51 3.32
CA GLN A 205 19.61 29.18 2.49
C GLN A 205 20.27 29.93 1.33
N CYS A 206 21.34 30.70 1.58
CA CYS A 206 22.11 31.39 0.54
C CYS A 206 22.74 30.42 -0.48
N HIS A 207 23.19 29.24 -0.04
CA HIS A 207 23.72 28.21 -0.94
C HIS A 207 22.63 27.58 -1.81
N LEU A 208 21.48 27.20 -1.22
CA LEU A 208 20.34 26.63 -1.94
C LEU A 208 19.71 27.63 -2.92
N GLN A 209 19.60 28.90 -2.53
CA GLN A 209 19.19 30.01 -3.38
C GLN A 209 20.06 30.09 -4.65
N LYS A 210 21.40 30.08 -4.47
CA LYS A 210 22.35 30.09 -5.59
C LYS A 210 22.28 28.84 -6.46
N GLN A 211 22.09 27.65 -5.87
CA GLN A 211 21.87 26.42 -6.64
C GLN A 211 20.59 26.49 -7.48
N LEU A 212 19.50 27.02 -6.92
CA LEU A 212 18.21 27.17 -7.61
C LEU A 212 18.29 28.22 -8.73
N GLU A 213 18.98 29.34 -8.51
CA GLU A 213 19.26 30.35 -9.54
C GLU A 213 20.13 29.78 -10.67
N GLN A 214 21.17 29.00 -10.34
CA GLN A 214 21.99 28.30 -11.33
C GLN A 214 21.19 27.26 -12.11
N ALA A 215 20.36 26.45 -11.45
CA ALA A 215 19.51 25.45 -12.09
C ALA A 215 18.48 26.10 -13.03
N ASN A 216 17.79 27.15 -12.57
CA ASN A 216 16.84 27.91 -13.39
C ASN A 216 17.52 28.57 -14.59
N LYS A 217 18.74 29.11 -14.41
CA LYS A 217 19.53 29.64 -15.53
C LYS A 217 19.96 28.54 -16.50
N ILE A 218 20.43 27.38 -16.04
CA ILE A 218 20.78 26.25 -16.91
C ILE A 218 19.55 25.77 -17.70
N ILE A 219 18.38 25.67 -17.07
CA ILE A 219 17.13 25.33 -17.75
C ILE A 219 16.79 26.37 -18.82
N THR A 220 16.87 27.66 -18.51
CA THR A 220 16.57 28.75 -19.45
C THR A 220 17.57 28.81 -20.62
N ASP A 221 18.86 28.66 -20.34
CA ASP A 221 19.97 28.78 -21.30
C ASP A 221 20.17 27.51 -22.15
N LYS A 222 19.65 26.34 -21.73
CA LYS A 222 19.92 25.02 -22.35
C LYS A 222 18.70 24.18 -22.72
N LEU A 223 17.48 24.51 -22.25
CA LEU A 223 16.24 23.81 -22.63
C LEU A 223 15.26 24.76 -23.33
N PRO A 224 15.52 25.15 -24.61
CA PRO A 224 14.61 25.98 -25.40
C PRO A 224 13.29 25.27 -25.73
N PHE A 225 13.24 23.94 -25.60
CA PHE A 225 12.04 23.12 -25.75
C PHE A 225 11.77 22.35 -24.45
N ILE A 226 10.53 22.39 -24.00
CA ILE A 226 10.05 21.66 -22.81
C ILE A 226 9.02 20.64 -23.31
N ASP A 227 9.43 19.37 -23.38
CA ASP A 227 8.62 18.25 -23.83
C ASP A 227 7.30 18.14 -23.06
N THR A 228 7.35 18.31 -21.74
CA THR A 228 6.20 18.21 -20.83
C THR A 228 5.04 19.18 -21.14
N LYS A 229 5.26 20.26 -21.91
CA LYS A 229 4.21 21.24 -22.26
C LYS A 229 3.13 20.69 -23.20
N ASN A 230 3.44 19.74 -24.08
CA ASN A 230 2.47 19.21 -25.04
C ASN A 230 1.95 17.83 -24.61
N ARG A 231 0.79 17.82 -23.95
CA ARG A 231 0.18 16.60 -23.37
C ARG A 231 -0.14 15.52 -24.40
N ASP A 232 -0.55 15.89 -25.62
CA ASP A 232 -0.91 14.93 -26.66
C ASP A 232 0.32 14.23 -27.26
N LEU A 233 1.42 14.96 -27.43
CA LEU A 233 2.72 14.39 -27.80
C LEU A 233 3.28 13.52 -26.67
N ASN A 234 3.14 13.94 -25.40
CA ASN A 234 3.54 13.09 -24.26
C ASN A 234 2.69 11.81 -24.15
N GLY A 235 1.47 11.79 -24.69
CA GLY A 235 0.67 10.57 -24.82
C GLY A 235 1.26 9.53 -25.80
N LEU A 236 2.16 9.94 -26.70
CA LEU A 236 2.90 9.04 -27.60
C LEU A 236 4.20 8.51 -26.97
N ASN A 237 4.63 9.02 -25.81
CA ASN A 237 5.81 8.50 -25.13
C ASN A 237 5.56 7.05 -24.66
N LEU A 238 6.61 6.22 -24.71
CA LEU A 238 6.56 4.86 -24.18
C LEU A 238 6.19 4.90 -22.67
N PRO A 239 5.17 4.15 -22.23
CA PRO A 239 4.85 4.00 -20.82
C PRO A 239 6.06 3.51 -20.01
N THR A 240 6.37 4.16 -18.89
CA THR A 240 7.38 3.64 -17.96
C THR A 240 6.88 2.37 -17.30
N HIS A 241 7.78 1.41 -17.07
CA HIS A 241 7.50 0.26 -16.22
C HIS A 241 7.18 0.72 -14.78
N ASP A 242 6.03 0.30 -14.25
CA ASP A 242 5.68 0.46 -12.85
C ASP A 242 5.76 -0.90 -12.16
N ARG A 243 6.93 -1.20 -11.57
CA ARG A 243 7.18 -2.44 -10.83
C ARG A 243 6.19 -2.64 -9.68
N ARG A 244 5.66 -1.57 -9.07
CA ARG A 244 4.69 -1.69 -7.96
C ARG A 244 3.34 -2.15 -8.50
N HIS A 245 2.88 -1.59 -9.62
CA HIS A 245 1.66 -2.04 -10.29
C HIS A 245 1.79 -3.48 -10.81
N GLN A 246 2.93 -3.85 -11.42
CA GLN A 246 3.19 -5.21 -11.90
C GLN A 246 3.27 -6.24 -10.76
N LEU A 247 3.92 -5.91 -9.63
CA LEU A 247 3.94 -6.75 -8.43
C LEU A 247 2.53 -6.95 -7.85
N GLN A 248 1.74 -5.87 -7.77
CA GLN A 248 0.35 -5.94 -7.30
C GLN A 248 -0.52 -6.78 -8.25
N ALA A 249 -0.36 -6.66 -9.56
CA ALA A 249 -1.05 -7.50 -10.55
C ALA A 249 -0.70 -8.98 -10.39
N ARG A 250 0.59 -9.32 -10.22
CA ARG A 250 1.05 -10.70 -9.99
C ARG A 250 0.48 -11.28 -8.68
N GLU A 251 0.44 -10.50 -7.61
CA GLU A 251 -0.16 -10.91 -6.33
C GLU A 251 -1.68 -11.14 -6.44
N LEU A 252 -2.40 -10.28 -7.16
CA LEU A 252 -3.83 -10.48 -7.38
C LEU A 252 -4.13 -11.70 -8.25
N VAL A 253 -3.30 -12.01 -9.25
CA VAL A 253 -3.42 -13.25 -10.03
C VAL A 253 -3.04 -14.47 -9.17
N SER A 254 -2.09 -14.35 -8.24
CA SER A 254 -1.78 -15.39 -7.24
C SER A 254 -3.00 -15.72 -6.37
N GLN A 255 -3.66 -14.69 -5.81
CA GLN A 255 -4.89 -14.84 -5.02
C GLN A 255 -6.03 -15.46 -5.85
N ALA A 256 -6.27 -14.99 -7.07
CA ALA A 256 -7.26 -15.57 -7.98
C ALA A 256 -6.95 -17.04 -8.35
N THR A 257 -5.66 -17.39 -8.48
CA THR A 257 -5.22 -18.78 -8.73
C THR A 257 -5.51 -19.68 -7.53
N ASN A 258 -5.24 -19.20 -6.31
CA ASN A 258 -5.52 -19.94 -5.08
C ASN A 258 -7.03 -20.14 -4.88
N HIS A 259 -7.85 -19.10 -5.08
CA HIS A 259 -9.31 -19.24 -5.03
C HIS A 259 -9.86 -20.16 -6.13
N THR A 260 -9.25 -20.19 -7.32
CA THR A 260 -9.65 -21.13 -8.39
C THR A 260 -9.34 -22.57 -8.01
N ALA A 261 -8.21 -22.85 -7.37
CA ALA A 261 -7.88 -24.17 -6.86
C ALA A 261 -8.83 -24.62 -5.74
N GLU A 262 -9.18 -23.72 -4.81
CA GLU A 262 -10.21 -23.99 -3.79
C GLU A 262 -11.58 -24.32 -4.42
N LEU A 263 -11.99 -23.59 -5.46
CA LEU A 263 -13.27 -23.81 -6.15
C LEU A 263 -13.29 -25.14 -6.89
N VAL A 264 -12.20 -25.49 -7.58
CA VAL A 264 -12.02 -26.78 -8.26
C VAL A 264 -12.10 -27.94 -7.25
N GLN A 265 -11.44 -27.83 -6.10
CA GLN A 265 -11.51 -28.86 -5.06
C GLN A 265 -12.91 -28.96 -4.45
N ALA A 266 -13.56 -27.83 -4.16
CA ALA A 266 -14.89 -27.81 -3.56
C ALA A 266 -15.98 -28.33 -4.52
N LEU A 267 -15.88 -28.04 -5.82
CA LEU A 267 -16.76 -28.60 -6.85
C LEU A 267 -16.51 -30.11 -7.02
N SER A 268 -15.25 -30.55 -7.04
CA SER A 268 -14.93 -31.98 -7.13
C SER A 268 -15.49 -32.76 -5.95
N ASN A 269 -15.29 -32.27 -4.71
CA ASN A 269 -15.88 -32.86 -3.51
C ASN A 269 -17.41 -32.96 -3.63
N PHE A 270 -18.08 -31.88 -4.06
CA PHE A 270 -19.53 -31.86 -4.24
C PHE A 270 -20.01 -32.91 -5.25
N TYR A 271 -19.36 -33.02 -6.42
CA TYR A 271 -19.72 -34.04 -7.41
C TYR A 271 -19.39 -35.46 -6.95
N THR A 272 -18.28 -35.68 -6.25
CA THR A 272 -17.89 -37.00 -5.72
C THR A 272 -18.84 -37.48 -4.63
N TYR A 273 -19.27 -36.62 -3.69
CA TYR A 273 -20.26 -37.01 -2.69
C TYR A 273 -21.67 -37.12 -3.28
N SER A 274 -22.01 -36.32 -4.31
CA SER A 274 -23.24 -36.53 -5.10
C SER A 274 -23.24 -37.89 -5.80
N GLU A 275 -22.10 -38.33 -6.35
CA GLU A 275 -21.95 -39.65 -7.01
C GLU A 275 -22.15 -40.80 -6.02
N GLN A 276 -21.65 -40.63 -4.79
CA GLN A 276 -21.83 -41.59 -3.71
C GLN A 276 -23.29 -41.64 -3.26
N ARG A 277 -23.96 -40.49 -3.11
CA ARG A 277 -25.35 -40.40 -2.68
C ARG A 277 -26.33 -40.99 -3.72
N SER A 278 -26.15 -40.69 -5.00
CA SER A 278 -26.97 -41.23 -6.10
C SER A 278 -26.82 -42.75 -6.33
N LYS A 279 -25.97 -43.43 -5.53
CA LYS A 279 -25.83 -44.89 -5.44
C LYS A 279 -26.37 -45.48 -4.13
N ILE A 280 -27.01 -44.64 -3.30
CA ILE A 280 -27.60 -45.00 -1.99
C ILE A 280 -29.10 -44.65 -1.98
N TYR A 281 -29.48 -43.53 -2.61
CA TYR A 281 -30.86 -43.04 -2.70
C TYR A 281 -31.07 -42.37 -4.08
N PRO A 282 -32.24 -42.54 -4.75
CA PRO A 282 -33.45 -43.20 -4.28
C PRO A 282 -33.37 -44.73 -4.18
N ALA A 283 -32.53 -45.39 -5.00
CA ALA A 283 -32.32 -46.84 -4.99
C ALA A 283 -30.85 -47.20 -4.67
N ASP A 284 -30.63 -48.34 -4.01
CA ASP A 284 -29.31 -48.73 -3.49
C ASP A 284 -28.52 -49.72 -4.37
N GLY A 285 -29.16 -50.28 -5.41
CA GLY A 285 -28.57 -51.27 -6.32
C GLY A 285 -28.52 -52.70 -5.78
N THR A 286 -29.02 -52.95 -4.57
CA THR A 286 -29.02 -54.28 -3.92
C THR A 286 -30.43 -54.86 -3.78
N HIS A 287 -31.41 -54.02 -3.46
CA HIS A 287 -32.83 -54.39 -3.41
C HIS A 287 -33.61 -53.88 -4.63
N GLU A 288 -33.25 -52.71 -5.15
CA GLU A 288 -33.82 -52.13 -6.37
C GLU A 288 -32.69 -51.74 -7.35
N PRO A 289 -32.84 -52.02 -8.65
CA PRO A 289 -31.82 -51.65 -9.65
C PRO A 289 -31.78 -50.13 -9.85
N TYR A 290 -30.58 -49.57 -10.00
CA TYR A 290 -30.41 -48.14 -10.29
C TYR A 290 -31.17 -47.73 -11.56
N SER A 291 -31.81 -46.56 -11.53
CA SER A 291 -32.50 -46.01 -12.71
C SER A 291 -31.50 -45.72 -13.85
N PRO A 292 -31.94 -45.79 -15.13
CA PRO A 292 -31.09 -45.40 -16.25
C PRO A 292 -30.57 -43.96 -16.15
N VAL A 293 -31.35 -43.06 -15.52
CA VAL A 293 -30.96 -41.68 -15.23
C VAL A 293 -29.80 -41.65 -14.23
N ASN A 294 -29.92 -42.31 -13.08
CA ASN A 294 -28.87 -42.29 -12.05
C ASN A 294 -27.60 -43.03 -12.48
N ILE A 295 -27.70 -44.09 -13.29
CA ILE A 295 -26.52 -44.73 -13.91
C ILE A 295 -25.75 -43.73 -14.78
N GLN A 296 -26.45 -43.00 -15.65
CA GLN A 296 -25.82 -42.04 -16.55
C GLN A 296 -25.39 -40.75 -15.82
N TYR A 297 -26.09 -40.35 -14.77
CA TYR A 297 -25.70 -39.26 -13.87
C TYR A 297 -24.39 -39.58 -13.15
N CYS A 298 -24.31 -40.74 -12.48
CA CYS A 298 -23.10 -41.19 -11.79
C CYS A 298 -21.90 -41.30 -12.72
N LYS A 299 -22.09 -41.80 -13.95
CA LYS A 299 -21.02 -41.84 -14.96
C LYS A 299 -20.49 -40.43 -15.28
N TYR A 300 -21.36 -39.44 -15.48
CA TYR A 300 -20.90 -38.08 -15.76
C TYR A 300 -20.32 -37.37 -14.53
N LEU A 301 -20.83 -37.62 -13.32
CA LEU A 301 -20.21 -37.15 -12.08
C LEU A 301 -18.79 -37.69 -11.92
N HIS A 302 -18.56 -38.97 -12.27
CA HIS A 302 -17.23 -39.58 -12.19
C HIS A 302 -16.21 -38.91 -13.13
N GLU A 303 -16.65 -38.37 -14.27
CA GLU A 303 -15.81 -37.64 -15.23
C GLU A 303 -15.35 -36.24 -14.71
N ASN A 304 -15.81 -35.76 -13.53
CA ASN A 304 -15.70 -34.34 -13.14
C ASN A 304 -14.29 -33.73 -13.23
N MET A 305 -13.26 -34.43 -12.74
CA MET A 305 -11.90 -33.87 -12.71
C MET A 305 -11.28 -33.67 -14.10
N THR A 306 -11.77 -34.36 -15.13
CA THR A 306 -11.36 -34.14 -16.53
C THR A 306 -11.69 -32.72 -17.01
N TYR A 307 -12.76 -32.13 -16.48
CA TYR A 307 -13.22 -30.78 -16.84
C TYR A 307 -12.76 -29.71 -15.83
N LEU A 308 -12.63 -30.07 -14.55
CA LEU A 308 -12.20 -29.15 -13.48
C LEU A 308 -10.67 -28.90 -13.47
N ARG A 309 -9.84 -29.94 -13.58
CA ARG A 309 -8.37 -29.82 -13.46
C ARG A 309 -7.73 -28.87 -14.49
N PRO A 310 -8.14 -28.84 -15.77
CA PRO A 310 -7.56 -27.94 -16.75
C PRO A 310 -7.77 -26.45 -16.44
N VAL A 311 -8.83 -26.09 -15.71
CA VAL A 311 -9.13 -24.71 -15.29
C VAL A 311 -8.07 -24.23 -14.30
N GLU A 312 -7.80 -25.03 -13.26
CA GLU A 312 -6.75 -24.76 -12.27
C GLU A 312 -5.35 -24.70 -12.92
N GLN A 313 -5.02 -25.69 -13.76
CA GLN A 313 -3.70 -25.81 -14.38
C GLN A 313 -3.40 -24.66 -15.34
N SER A 314 -4.37 -24.22 -16.14
CA SER A 314 -4.18 -23.10 -17.07
C SER A 314 -4.03 -21.75 -16.36
N LEU A 315 -4.74 -21.50 -15.25
CA LEU A 315 -4.53 -20.29 -14.47
C LEU A 315 -3.19 -20.30 -13.71
N LYS A 316 -2.78 -21.45 -13.18
CA LYS A 316 -1.42 -21.66 -12.63
C LYS A 316 -0.33 -21.41 -13.69
N HIS A 317 -0.56 -21.82 -14.94
CA HIS A 317 0.36 -21.51 -16.03
C HIS A 317 0.43 -20.00 -16.32
N PHE A 318 -0.70 -19.32 -16.44
CA PHE A 318 -0.73 -17.85 -16.58
C PHE A 318 0.08 -17.14 -15.49
N LEU A 319 -0.15 -17.48 -14.21
CA LEU A 319 0.63 -16.95 -13.08
C LEU A 319 2.15 -17.17 -13.24
N SER A 320 2.58 -18.32 -13.76
CA SER A 320 4.00 -18.60 -13.99
C SER A 320 4.64 -17.72 -15.07
N THR A 321 3.86 -17.15 -15.99
CA THR A 321 4.35 -16.24 -17.05
C THR A 321 4.47 -14.77 -16.63
N LEU A 322 3.91 -14.38 -15.48
CA LEU A 322 3.92 -12.99 -14.99
C LEU A 322 5.25 -12.60 -14.36
N ASN A 323 6.25 -12.22 -15.16
CA ASN A 323 7.54 -11.75 -14.64
C ASN A 323 7.42 -10.32 -14.04
N GLU A 324 8.35 -9.98 -13.14
CA GLU A 324 8.40 -8.63 -12.55
C GLU A 324 8.84 -7.56 -13.56
N ASP A 325 9.79 -7.89 -14.44
CA ASP A 325 10.39 -6.93 -15.39
C ASP A 325 9.55 -6.73 -16.66
N SER A 326 8.60 -7.62 -16.95
CA SER A 326 7.70 -7.53 -18.11
C SER A 326 6.40 -6.84 -17.74
N LEU A 327 6.02 -5.76 -18.46
CA LEU A 327 4.73 -5.10 -18.30
C LEU A 327 3.60 -5.99 -18.85
N THR A 328 2.84 -6.65 -17.96
CA THR A 328 1.67 -7.45 -18.36
C THR A 328 0.39 -6.62 -18.26
N THR A 329 -0.45 -6.71 -19.28
CA THR A 329 -1.70 -5.95 -19.42
C THR A 329 -2.77 -6.88 -19.98
N LEU A 330 -4.05 -6.56 -19.85
CA LEU A 330 -5.14 -7.39 -20.41
C LEU A 330 -4.97 -7.65 -21.93
N GLU A 331 -4.34 -6.71 -22.64
CA GLU A 331 -4.03 -6.77 -24.08
C GLU A 331 -2.81 -7.66 -24.41
N THR A 332 -1.94 -7.90 -23.43
CA THR A 332 -0.73 -8.75 -23.58
C THR A 332 -0.82 -10.07 -22.80
N ALA A 333 -1.91 -10.31 -22.07
CA ALA A 333 -2.20 -11.56 -21.37
C ALA A 333 -2.75 -12.64 -22.33
N THR A 334 -1.91 -13.11 -23.26
CA THR A 334 -2.27 -14.19 -24.20
C THR A 334 -2.59 -15.49 -23.46
N GLU A 335 -1.84 -15.82 -22.41
CA GLU A 335 -1.98 -17.07 -21.64
C GLU A 335 -3.23 -17.12 -20.74
N LEU A 336 -4.08 -16.09 -20.79
CA LEU A 336 -5.42 -16.12 -20.22
C LEU A 336 -6.44 -16.80 -21.16
N GLN A 337 -6.12 -16.96 -22.45
CA GLN A 337 -6.97 -17.65 -23.44
C GLN A 337 -7.17 -19.15 -23.12
N PRO A 338 -6.12 -19.95 -22.80
CA PRO A 338 -6.30 -21.33 -22.34
C PRO A 338 -7.21 -21.46 -21.11
N PHE A 339 -7.13 -20.50 -20.18
CA PHE A 339 -7.99 -20.47 -18.99
C PHE A 339 -9.46 -20.27 -19.37
N ALA A 340 -9.78 -19.27 -20.18
CA ALA A 340 -11.18 -19.05 -20.61
C ALA A 340 -11.73 -20.24 -21.43
N VAL A 341 -10.93 -20.84 -22.31
CA VAL A 341 -11.32 -22.02 -23.08
C VAL A 341 -11.61 -23.23 -22.17
N ASN A 342 -10.83 -23.42 -21.09
CA ASN A 342 -11.06 -24.51 -20.15
C ASN A 342 -12.22 -24.21 -19.18
N PHE A 343 -12.37 -22.97 -18.73
CA PHE A 343 -13.53 -22.53 -17.93
C PHE A 343 -14.84 -22.77 -18.70
N LYS A 344 -14.85 -22.46 -20.00
CA LYS A 344 -15.98 -22.75 -20.89
C LYS A 344 -16.32 -24.23 -21.01
N LYS A 345 -15.31 -25.11 -21.05
CA LYS A 345 -15.52 -26.57 -21.02
C LYS A 345 -16.11 -27.03 -19.68
N MET A 346 -15.66 -26.47 -18.55
CA MET A 346 -16.22 -26.74 -17.23
C MET A 346 -17.69 -26.31 -17.14
N VAL A 347 -18.03 -25.11 -17.64
CA VAL A 347 -19.41 -24.63 -17.66
C VAL A 347 -20.28 -25.46 -18.62
N ALA A 348 -19.79 -25.82 -19.80
CA ALA A 348 -20.48 -26.73 -20.71
C ALA A 348 -20.74 -28.12 -20.08
N TYR A 349 -19.77 -28.65 -19.32
CA TYR A 349 -19.94 -29.87 -18.53
C TYR A 349 -21.03 -29.73 -17.46
N MET A 350 -21.11 -28.60 -16.74
CA MET A 350 -22.20 -28.36 -15.78
C MET A 350 -23.58 -28.26 -16.46
N ASN A 351 -23.67 -27.68 -17.66
CA ASN A 351 -24.92 -27.69 -18.44
C ASN A 351 -25.29 -29.11 -18.94
N LYS A 352 -24.30 -29.94 -19.31
CA LYS A 352 -24.51 -31.37 -19.65
C LYS A 352 -24.97 -32.19 -18.43
N LEU A 353 -24.48 -31.87 -17.24
CA LEU A 353 -24.78 -32.56 -15.99
C LEU A 353 -26.18 -32.19 -15.44
N LEU A 354 -26.57 -30.91 -15.58
CA LEU A 354 -27.79 -30.36 -14.98
C LEU A 354 -29.06 -31.19 -15.24
N PRO A 355 -29.43 -31.61 -16.47
CA PRO A 355 -30.65 -32.39 -16.71
C PRO A 355 -30.71 -33.68 -15.88
N TYR A 356 -29.58 -34.40 -15.77
CA TYR A 356 -29.48 -35.64 -15.00
C TYR A 356 -29.58 -35.38 -13.48
N GLN A 357 -28.98 -34.29 -13.00
CA GLN A 357 -29.11 -33.88 -11.59
C GLN A 357 -30.54 -33.48 -11.23
N LEU A 358 -31.27 -32.86 -12.15
CA LEU A 358 -32.67 -32.48 -11.95
C LEU A 358 -33.57 -33.70 -11.97
N SER A 359 -33.46 -34.60 -12.95
CA SER A 359 -34.29 -35.80 -13.00
C SER A 359 -33.94 -36.85 -11.94
N SER A 360 -32.71 -36.85 -11.42
CA SER A 360 -32.37 -37.55 -10.18
C SER A 360 -33.21 -37.04 -8.99
N LEU A 361 -33.37 -35.72 -8.84
CA LEU A 361 -34.26 -35.13 -7.83
C LEU A 361 -35.75 -35.36 -8.11
N GLU A 362 -36.17 -35.44 -9.38
CA GLU A 362 -37.55 -35.78 -9.75
C GLU A 362 -37.87 -37.25 -9.39
N GLU A 363 -36.93 -38.17 -9.60
CA GLU A 363 -37.04 -39.56 -9.12
C GLU A 363 -37.09 -39.64 -7.58
N GLU A 364 -36.32 -38.82 -6.86
CA GLU A 364 -36.42 -38.71 -5.39
C GLU A 364 -37.78 -38.16 -4.90
N CYS A 365 -38.48 -37.35 -5.71
CA CYS A 365 -39.84 -36.92 -5.40
C CYS A 365 -40.88 -38.02 -5.63
N ALA A 366 -40.62 -38.95 -6.55
CA ALA A 366 -41.51 -40.05 -6.89
C ALA A 366 -41.45 -41.23 -5.89
N VAL A 367 -40.50 -41.25 -4.95
CA VAL A 367 -40.38 -42.31 -3.93
C VAL A 367 -41.56 -42.25 -2.96
N SER A 368 -42.16 -43.40 -2.64
CA SER A 368 -43.34 -43.51 -1.76
C SER A 368 -43.11 -43.07 -0.30
N SER A 369 -41.86 -42.90 0.14
CA SER A 369 -41.49 -42.32 1.44
C SER A 369 -41.30 -40.79 1.39
N CYS A 370 -41.41 -40.16 0.23
CA CYS A 370 -41.30 -38.71 0.08
C CYS A 370 -42.59 -38.03 0.55
N SER A 371 -42.47 -37.09 1.48
CA SER A 371 -43.58 -36.27 1.97
C SER A 371 -43.73 -34.99 1.14
N ALA A 372 -44.93 -34.42 1.08
CA ALA A 372 -45.17 -33.15 0.38
C ALA A 372 -44.28 -31.98 0.89
N SER A 373 -43.79 -32.04 2.13
CA SER A 373 -42.83 -31.08 2.66
C SER A 373 -41.39 -31.33 2.17
N LEU A 374 -40.98 -32.59 1.99
CA LEU A 374 -39.71 -32.97 1.38
C LEU A 374 -39.71 -32.71 -0.13
N GLU A 375 -40.79 -33.06 -0.83
CA GLU A 375 -41.04 -32.72 -2.24
C GLU A 375 -40.92 -31.20 -2.48
N SER A 376 -41.55 -30.38 -1.62
CA SER A 376 -41.38 -28.92 -1.66
C SER A 376 -39.91 -28.48 -1.53
N LYS A 377 -39.12 -29.11 -0.64
CA LYS A 377 -37.69 -28.76 -0.51
C LYS A 377 -36.84 -29.29 -1.68
N ASN A 378 -37.20 -30.43 -2.26
CA ASN A 378 -36.58 -30.94 -3.49
C ASN A 378 -36.84 -29.99 -4.67
N MET A 379 -38.06 -29.46 -4.82
CA MET A 379 -38.40 -28.50 -5.86
C MET A 379 -37.72 -27.13 -5.66
N ASP A 380 -37.59 -26.67 -4.42
CA ASP A 380 -36.78 -25.49 -4.05
C ASP A 380 -35.29 -25.68 -4.42
N LEU A 381 -34.73 -26.87 -4.18
CA LEU A 381 -33.34 -27.22 -4.52
C LEU A 381 -33.15 -27.31 -6.04
N HIS A 382 -34.07 -27.97 -6.74
CA HIS A 382 -34.12 -28.10 -8.21
C HIS A 382 -34.19 -26.72 -8.89
N ALA A 383 -34.94 -25.76 -8.34
CA ALA A 383 -34.93 -24.37 -8.79
C ALA A 383 -33.57 -23.68 -8.55
N SER A 384 -32.99 -23.81 -7.35
CA SER A 384 -31.68 -23.24 -7.03
C SER A 384 -30.54 -23.80 -7.89
N LEU A 385 -30.58 -25.08 -8.27
CA LEU A 385 -29.60 -25.71 -9.16
C LEU A 385 -29.69 -25.18 -10.60
N LYS A 386 -30.91 -24.98 -11.13
CA LYS A 386 -31.13 -24.29 -12.41
C LYS A 386 -30.56 -22.87 -12.38
N HIS A 387 -30.80 -22.13 -11.28
CA HIS A 387 -30.26 -20.78 -11.09
C HIS A 387 -28.72 -20.76 -11.02
N LEU A 388 -28.10 -21.68 -10.27
CA LEU A 388 -26.64 -21.78 -10.14
C LEU A 388 -25.96 -21.98 -11.50
N THR A 389 -26.45 -22.91 -12.33
CA THR A 389 -25.90 -23.14 -13.67
C THR A 389 -26.09 -21.92 -14.59
N ALA A 390 -27.23 -21.23 -14.49
CA ALA A 390 -27.46 -19.99 -15.23
C ALA A 390 -26.48 -18.86 -14.82
N VAL A 391 -26.09 -18.76 -13.55
CA VAL A 391 -25.07 -17.81 -13.08
C VAL A 391 -23.67 -18.22 -13.57
N PHE A 392 -23.35 -19.51 -13.63
CA PHE A 392 -22.09 -19.96 -14.26
C PHE A 392 -22.03 -19.65 -15.77
N ASN A 393 -23.15 -19.76 -16.51
CA ASN A 393 -23.23 -19.32 -17.92
C ASN A 393 -23.00 -17.79 -18.06
N LYS A 394 -23.57 -17.00 -17.15
CA LYS A 394 -23.32 -15.56 -17.06
C LYS A 394 -21.84 -15.26 -16.78
N LEU A 395 -21.18 -16.06 -15.93
CA LEU A 395 -19.76 -15.91 -15.61
C LEU A 395 -18.83 -16.34 -16.76
N ASP A 396 -19.14 -17.41 -17.51
CA ASP A 396 -18.41 -17.79 -18.74
C ASP A 396 -18.32 -16.63 -19.73
N THR A 397 -19.42 -15.88 -19.88
CA THR A 397 -19.47 -14.70 -20.76
C THR A 397 -18.47 -13.64 -20.33
N TYR A 398 -18.33 -13.35 -19.03
CA TYR A 398 -17.35 -12.39 -18.53
C TYR A 398 -15.91 -12.92 -18.56
N VAL A 399 -15.68 -14.20 -18.28
CA VAL A 399 -14.35 -14.83 -18.39
C VAL A 399 -13.87 -14.87 -19.84
N GLY A 400 -14.76 -15.15 -20.79
CA GLY A 400 -14.50 -15.06 -22.23
C GLY A 400 -14.16 -13.63 -22.67
N LEU A 401 -14.92 -12.63 -22.21
CA LEU A 401 -14.63 -11.21 -22.46
C LEU A 401 -13.30 -10.75 -21.83
N LEU A 402 -12.91 -11.28 -20.68
CA LEU A 402 -11.64 -10.99 -20.02
C LEU A 402 -10.46 -11.48 -20.87
N ALA A 403 -10.48 -12.74 -21.31
CA ALA A 403 -9.44 -13.29 -22.17
C ALA A 403 -9.45 -12.64 -23.56
N ALA A 404 -10.63 -12.31 -24.11
CA ALA A 404 -10.75 -11.67 -25.42
C ALA A 404 -9.95 -10.36 -25.56
N GLN A 405 -9.61 -9.66 -24.47
CA GLN A 405 -8.79 -8.44 -24.52
C GLN A 405 -7.41 -8.64 -25.17
N SER A 406 -6.82 -9.85 -25.09
CA SER A 406 -5.56 -10.20 -25.77
C SER A 406 -5.74 -10.80 -27.17
N GLY A 407 -6.98 -10.92 -27.66
CA GLY A 407 -7.32 -11.50 -28.96
C GLY A 407 -7.18 -10.51 -30.12
N LYS A 408 -6.65 -10.99 -31.26
CA LYS A 408 -6.41 -10.21 -32.49
C LYS A 408 -7.67 -9.53 -33.10
N THR A 409 -8.86 -9.89 -32.63
CA THR A 409 -10.17 -9.43 -33.14
C THR A 409 -10.94 -8.54 -32.16
N CYS A 410 -10.38 -8.19 -30.99
CA CYS A 410 -11.14 -7.50 -29.96
C CYS A 410 -11.40 -6.02 -30.27
N SER A 411 -12.66 -5.68 -30.55
CA SER A 411 -13.13 -4.33 -30.84
C SER A 411 -13.63 -3.54 -29.61
N HIS A 412 -13.38 -4.03 -28.39
CA HIS A 412 -13.89 -3.43 -27.15
C HIS A 412 -13.02 -2.24 -26.69
N PRO A 413 -13.56 -1.02 -26.51
CA PRO A 413 -12.78 0.11 -26.03
C PRO A 413 -12.34 -0.06 -24.57
N GLN A 414 -11.08 0.28 -24.27
CA GLN A 414 -10.54 0.32 -22.89
C GLN A 414 -11.41 1.11 -21.91
N LYS A 415 -12.12 2.14 -22.38
CA LYS A 415 -13.07 2.95 -21.60
C LYS A 415 -14.17 2.10 -20.93
N ASN A 416 -14.47 0.92 -21.46
CA ASN A 416 -15.51 0.03 -20.95
C ASN A 416 -14.98 -0.97 -19.90
N HIS A 417 -13.66 -1.04 -19.67
CA HIS A 417 -13.06 -2.00 -18.72
C HIS A 417 -13.63 -1.86 -17.30
N ALA A 418 -13.78 -0.64 -16.78
CA ALA A 418 -14.38 -0.39 -15.47
C ALA A 418 -15.81 -0.94 -15.34
N HIS A 419 -16.66 -0.72 -16.36
CA HIS A 419 -18.02 -1.27 -16.39
C HIS A 419 -18.00 -2.80 -16.48
N PHE A 420 -17.13 -3.37 -17.32
CA PHE A 420 -16.94 -4.81 -17.43
C PHE A 420 -16.54 -5.45 -16.09
N PHE A 421 -15.55 -4.90 -15.37
CA PHE A 421 -15.14 -5.42 -14.07
C PHE A 421 -16.23 -5.25 -13.00
N SER A 422 -17.00 -4.16 -13.04
CA SER A 422 -18.17 -3.96 -12.18
C SER A 422 -19.25 -5.03 -12.41
N HIS A 423 -19.57 -5.33 -13.67
CA HIS A 423 -20.54 -6.39 -14.01
C HIS A 423 -20.02 -7.80 -13.67
N MET A 424 -18.73 -8.07 -13.84
CA MET A 424 -18.11 -9.33 -13.41
C MET A 424 -18.12 -9.46 -11.87
N CYS A 425 -17.92 -8.36 -11.13
CA CYS A 425 -18.07 -8.33 -9.68
C CYS A 425 -19.50 -8.65 -9.24
N GLN A 426 -20.51 -8.12 -9.93
CA GLN A 426 -21.91 -8.50 -9.66
C GLN A 426 -22.17 -9.97 -10.03
N ALA A 427 -21.59 -10.52 -11.09
CA ALA A 427 -21.72 -11.94 -11.43
C ALA A 427 -21.12 -12.88 -10.37
N LEU A 428 -19.98 -12.52 -9.75
CA LEU A 428 -19.43 -13.28 -8.61
C LEU A 428 -20.28 -13.13 -7.33
N LYS A 429 -20.93 -11.98 -7.13
CA LYS A 429 -21.90 -11.78 -6.05
C LYS A 429 -23.15 -12.64 -6.24
N ASP A 430 -23.68 -12.69 -7.47
CA ASP A 430 -24.78 -13.57 -7.87
C ASP A 430 -24.40 -15.04 -7.63
N LEU A 431 -23.16 -15.44 -7.93
CA LEU A 431 -22.68 -16.81 -7.76
C LEU A 431 -22.64 -17.23 -6.28
N ASN A 432 -22.06 -16.39 -5.42
CA ASN A 432 -22.05 -16.58 -3.97
C ASN A 432 -23.48 -16.71 -3.40
N ASN A 433 -24.43 -15.91 -3.91
CA ASN A 433 -25.84 -16.01 -3.52
C ASN A 433 -26.50 -17.31 -4.02
N ALA A 434 -26.29 -17.70 -5.28
CA ALA A 434 -26.86 -18.93 -5.84
C ALA A 434 -26.35 -20.19 -5.11
N VAL A 435 -25.05 -20.24 -4.78
CA VAL A 435 -24.47 -21.34 -4.00
C VAL A 435 -25.00 -21.37 -2.56
N ARG A 436 -25.28 -20.21 -1.95
CA ARG A 436 -25.96 -20.15 -0.63
C ARG A 436 -27.37 -20.71 -0.68
N GLU A 437 -28.14 -20.38 -1.71
CA GLU A 437 -29.51 -20.88 -1.87
C GLU A 437 -29.54 -22.39 -2.18
N VAL A 438 -28.59 -22.91 -2.97
CA VAL A 438 -28.40 -24.38 -3.11
C VAL A 438 -28.04 -25.01 -1.76
N SER A 439 -27.06 -24.47 -1.04
CA SER A 439 -26.64 -24.99 0.27
C SER A 439 -27.77 -24.99 1.30
N LYS A 440 -28.55 -23.91 1.36
CA LYS A 440 -29.72 -23.73 2.22
C LYS A 440 -30.83 -24.74 1.91
N HIS A 441 -31.21 -24.90 0.64
CA HIS A 441 -32.27 -25.83 0.25
C HIS A 441 -31.82 -27.29 0.40
N TYR A 442 -30.54 -27.59 0.15
CA TYR A 442 -29.97 -28.92 0.42
C TYR A 442 -29.98 -29.26 1.91
N ASN A 443 -29.54 -28.34 2.79
CA ASN A 443 -29.63 -28.54 4.25
C ASN A 443 -31.07 -28.75 4.73
N ALA A 444 -32.05 -28.00 4.17
CA ALA A 444 -33.45 -28.15 4.51
C ALA A 444 -34.04 -29.50 4.06
N LYS A 445 -33.67 -29.97 2.85
CA LYS A 445 -33.97 -31.32 2.34
C LYS A 445 -33.43 -32.38 3.30
N VAL A 446 -32.11 -32.39 3.52
CA VAL A 446 -31.40 -33.34 4.39
C VAL A 446 -32.00 -33.40 5.79
N SER A 447 -32.37 -32.24 6.35
CA SER A 447 -32.99 -32.15 7.68
C SER A 447 -34.34 -32.87 7.78
N LEU A 448 -35.11 -32.96 6.69
CA LEU A 448 -36.36 -33.73 6.61
C LEU A 448 -36.09 -35.20 6.25
N GLU A 449 -35.20 -35.43 5.29
CA GLU A 449 -34.79 -36.77 4.83
C GLU A 449 -34.22 -37.62 5.98
N HIS A 450 -33.40 -37.02 6.86
CA HIS A 450 -32.86 -37.68 8.06
C HIS A 450 -33.93 -38.13 9.07
N GLN A 451 -35.17 -37.63 8.97
CA GLN A 451 -36.31 -38.01 9.82
C GLN A 451 -37.10 -39.19 9.24
N LEU A 452 -36.87 -39.58 7.98
CA LEU A 452 -37.56 -40.72 7.37
C LEU A 452 -37.10 -42.04 8.02
N PRO A 453 -38.02 -42.98 8.33
CA PRO A 453 -37.65 -44.32 8.82
C PRO A 453 -36.75 -45.11 7.86
N THR A 454 -36.77 -44.77 6.56
CA THR A 454 -35.95 -45.40 5.50
C THR A 454 -34.54 -44.82 5.39
N ALA A 455 -34.20 -43.75 6.12
CA ALA A 455 -32.91 -43.07 5.99
C ALA A 455 -31.78 -43.86 6.67
N THR A 456 -31.02 -44.61 5.87
CA THR A 456 -29.89 -45.43 6.36
C THR A 456 -28.76 -44.56 6.93
N GLN A 457 -27.98 -45.10 7.87
CA GLN A 457 -26.83 -44.36 8.43
C GLN A 457 -25.79 -43.98 7.35
N ARG A 458 -25.66 -44.79 6.30
CA ARG A 458 -24.78 -44.53 5.15
C ARG A 458 -25.26 -43.35 4.29
N LEU A 459 -26.57 -43.18 4.14
CA LEU A 459 -27.15 -42.00 3.51
C LEU A 459 -26.81 -40.76 4.34
N LYS A 460 -27.10 -40.79 5.65
CA LYS A 460 -26.88 -39.66 6.56
C LYS A 460 -25.44 -39.15 6.58
N THR A 461 -24.45 -40.05 6.67
CA THR A 461 -23.03 -39.65 6.62
C THR A 461 -22.60 -39.14 5.24
N THR A 462 -23.23 -39.60 4.16
CA THR A 462 -22.94 -39.09 2.80
C THR A 462 -23.54 -37.69 2.61
N ASP A 463 -24.74 -37.44 3.12
CA ASP A 463 -25.39 -36.13 3.08
C ASP A 463 -24.65 -35.08 3.93
N GLU A 464 -24.11 -35.45 5.09
CA GLU A 464 -23.20 -34.60 5.87
C GLU A 464 -21.95 -34.20 5.06
N CYS A 465 -21.39 -35.12 4.26
CA CYS A 465 -20.29 -34.81 3.34
C CYS A 465 -20.73 -33.89 2.18
N VAL A 466 -21.91 -34.08 1.59
CA VAL A 466 -22.44 -33.15 0.56
C VAL A 466 -22.66 -31.75 1.16
N VAL A 467 -23.29 -31.65 2.34
CA VAL A 467 -23.47 -30.40 3.09
C VAL A 467 -22.13 -29.70 3.37
N SER A 468 -21.12 -30.44 3.83
CA SER A 468 -19.77 -29.91 4.07
C SER A 468 -19.10 -29.37 2.78
N SER A 469 -19.28 -30.07 1.65
CA SER A 469 -18.80 -29.59 0.34
C SER A 469 -19.53 -28.33 -0.13
N LEU A 470 -20.83 -28.22 0.11
CA LEU A 470 -21.63 -27.02 -0.19
C LEU A 470 -21.24 -25.82 0.70
N ILE A 471 -20.95 -26.03 1.99
CA ILE A 471 -20.42 -24.99 2.88
C ILE A 471 -19.02 -24.53 2.40
N SER A 472 -18.20 -25.46 1.91
CA SER A 472 -16.91 -25.15 1.28
C SER A 472 -17.08 -24.31 0.01
N LEU A 473 -18.06 -24.63 -0.84
CA LEU A 473 -18.42 -23.84 -2.03
C LEU A 473 -18.93 -22.43 -1.68
N VAL A 474 -19.80 -22.30 -0.66
CA VAL A 474 -20.26 -20.99 -0.14
C VAL A 474 -19.07 -20.15 0.35
N THR A 475 -18.10 -20.79 1.01
CA THR A 475 -16.90 -20.13 1.54
C THR A 475 -15.99 -19.66 0.41
N CYS A 476 -15.72 -20.52 -0.58
CA CYS A 476 -14.85 -20.19 -1.71
C CYS A 476 -15.45 -19.13 -2.64
N THR A 477 -16.72 -19.25 -3.02
CA THR A 477 -17.42 -18.22 -3.81
C THR A 477 -17.57 -16.90 -3.05
N GLY A 478 -17.71 -16.96 -1.72
CA GLY A 478 -17.58 -15.82 -0.82
C GLY A 478 -16.23 -15.11 -0.92
N LYS A 479 -15.11 -15.87 -0.88
CA LYS A 479 -13.75 -15.33 -1.08
C LYS A 479 -13.60 -14.67 -2.46
N PHE A 480 -14.07 -15.31 -3.54
CA PHE A 480 -14.04 -14.73 -4.89
C PHE A 480 -14.77 -13.39 -5.00
N ASN A 481 -15.98 -13.30 -4.44
CA ASN A 481 -16.75 -12.06 -4.38
C ASN A 481 -16.02 -10.97 -3.55
N ALA A 482 -15.45 -11.33 -2.39
CA ALA A 482 -14.67 -10.40 -1.56
C ALA A 482 -13.39 -9.93 -2.27
N PHE A 483 -12.68 -10.83 -2.94
CA PHE A 483 -11.46 -10.55 -3.72
C PHE A 483 -11.72 -9.54 -4.84
N LEU A 484 -12.73 -9.79 -5.69
CA LEU A 484 -12.99 -8.90 -6.83
C LEU A 484 -13.61 -7.56 -6.39
N SER A 485 -14.47 -7.54 -5.36
CA SER A 485 -15.02 -6.28 -4.83
C SER A 485 -13.99 -5.43 -4.10
N GLY A 486 -13.11 -6.04 -3.29
CA GLY A 486 -12.05 -5.34 -2.56
C GLY A 486 -10.95 -4.77 -3.46
N ASN A 487 -10.73 -5.37 -4.63
CA ASN A 487 -9.75 -4.93 -5.61
C ASN A 487 -10.37 -4.29 -6.87
N LEU A 488 -11.68 -4.01 -6.86
CA LEU A 488 -12.42 -3.52 -8.03
C LEU A 488 -11.82 -2.21 -8.57
N GLU A 489 -11.32 -1.33 -7.69
CA GLU A 489 -10.66 -0.09 -8.10
C GLU A 489 -9.39 -0.37 -8.92
N PHE A 490 -8.53 -1.30 -8.48
CA PHE A 490 -7.30 -1.68 -9.19
C PHE A 490 -7.60 -2.24 -10.58
N PHE A 491 -8.63 -3.08 -10.71
CA PHE A 491 -9.05 -3.63 -12.00
C PHE A 491 -9.77 -2.61 -12.90
N SER A 492 -10.44 -1.61 -12.31
CA SER A 492 -11.19 -0.57 -13.04
C SER A 492 -10.33 0.62 -13.47
N GLN A 493 -9.22 0.87 -12.76
CA GLN A 493 -8.20 1.82 -13.21
C GLN A 493 -7.56 1.30 -14.51
N SER A 494 -7.55 2.14 -15.55
CA SER A 494 -6.71 1.87 -16.72
C SER A 494 -5.25 1.75 -16.26
N ALA A 495 -4.59 0.64 -16.62
CA ALA A 495 -3.25 0.30 -16.15
C ALA A 495 -2.32 1.53 -16.23
N GLY A 496 -1.77 1.94 -15.08
CA GLY A 496 -1.35 3.32 -14.80
C GLY A 496 -0.10 3.78 -15.55
N TYR A 497 -0.18 3.90 -16.87
CA TYR A 497 0.93 4.29 -17.75
C TYR A 497 1.39 5.71 -17.47
N ARG A 498 2.32 5.89 -16.52
CA ARG A 498 3.10 7.12 -16.41
C ARG A 498 3.93 7.28 -17.70
N THR A 499 3.36 7.95 -18.68
CA THR A 499 4.09 8.43 -19.85
C THR A 499 4.95 9.61 -19.39
N ARG A 500 6.23 9.61 -19.80
CA ARG A 500 7.16 10.70 -19.46
C ARG A 500 6.54 12.04 -19.87
N GLY A 501 6.58 13.02 -18.97
CA GLY A 501 5.97 14.34 -19.16
C GLY A 501 4.47 14.46 -18.82
N SER A 502 3.67 13.38 -18.82
CA SER A 502 2.23 13.47 -18.54
C SER A 502 1.86 13.56 -17.05
N SER A 503 2.83 13.44 -16.12
CA SER A 503 2.59 13.42 -14.67
C SER A 503 3.14 14.64 -13.93
N ILE A 504 3.36 15.76 -14.63
CA ILE A 504 3.81 17.03 -14.03
C ILE A 504 2.73 18.09 -14.30
N GLY A 505 1.67 18.03 -13.49
CA GLY A 505 0.53 18.94 -13.51
C GLY A 505 -0.36 18.63 -12.32
N ILE A 506 -0.61 19.62 -11.46
CA ILE A 506 -1.33 19.44 -10.19
C ILE A 506 -2.86 19.54 -10.40
N ASP A 507 -3.29 20.14 -11.52
CA ASP A 507 -4.61 20.75 -11.65
C ASP A 507 -5.67 19.89 -12.37
N SER A 508 -5.44 18.58 -12.60
CA SER A 508 -6.39 17.70 -13.29
C SER A 508 -6.63 16.34 -12.60
N VAL A 509 -7.18 16.37 -11.38
CA VAL A 509 -7.64 15.18 -10.63
C VAL A 509 -8.61 14.30 -11.43
N SER A 510 -9.34 14.87 -12.39
CA SER A 510 -10.33 14.17 -13.21
C SER A 510 -9.78 13.37 -14.40
N GLU A 511 -8.48 13.49 -14.75
CA GLU A 511 -7.93 12.83 -15.93
C GLU A 511 -6.54 12.24 -15.66
N GLY A 512 -6.51 10.93 -15.35
CA GLY A 512 -5.27 10.18 -15.14
C GLY A 512 -4.37 10.05 -16.38
N PRO A 513 -3.25 9.31 -16.26
CA PRO A 513 -2.23 9.24 -17.31
C PRO A 513 -2.81 8.75 -18.65
N ARG A 514 -2.63 9.54 -19.71
CA ARG A 514 -3.14 9.21 -21.05
C ARG A 514 -2.04 8.66 -21.93
N SER A 515 -2.10 7.37 -22.23
CA SER A 515 -1.45 6.82 -23.42
C SER A 515 -2.34 7.07 -24.66
N ASN A 516 -1.72 7.43 -25.78
CA ASN A 516 -2.42 7.59 -27.04
C ASN A 516 -2.85 6.20 -27.57
N PRO A 517 -4.09 6.02 -28.07
CA PRO A 517 -4.56 4.73 -28.60
C PRO A 517 -3.67 4.08 -29.67
N ALA A 518 -2.88 4.88 -30.41
CA ALA A 518 -1.89 4.36 -31.34
C ALA A 518 -0.85 3.45 -30.64
N ILE A 519 -0.38 3.81 -29.44
CA ILE A 519 0.60 3.04 -28.66
C ILE A 519 0.03 1.69 -28.24
N VAL A 520 -1.27 1.64 -27.89
CA VAL A 520 -2.00 0.40 -27.59
C VAL A 520 -2.08 -0.49 -28.83
N CYS A 521 -2.46 0.07 -29.98
CA CYS A 521 -2.52 -0.66 -31.25
C CYS A 521 -1.14 -1.20 -31.67
N TYR A 522 -0.06 -0.42 -31.50
CA TYR A 522 1.31 -0.89 -31.77
C TYR A 522 1.73 -2.01 -30.81
N ARG A 523 1.38 -1.95 -29.53
CA ARG A 523 1.64 -3.03 -28.56
C ARG A 523 0.88 -4.31 -28.94
N GLN A 524 -0.39 -4.22 -29.28
CA GLN A 524 -1.19 -5.37 -29.74
C GLN A 524 -0.61 -6.00 -31.02
N LYS A 525 -0.17 -5.17 -31.99
CA LYS A 525 0.52 -5.65 -33.20
C LYS A 525 1.85 -6.34 -32.89
N ALA A 526 2.66 -5.78 -31.99
CA ALA A 526 3.93 -6.38 -31.56
C ALA A 526 3.72 -7.70 -30.82
N ALA A 527 2.77 -7.76 -29.87
CA ALA A 527 2.41 -8.99 -29.19
C ALA A 527 1.88 -10.06 -30.16
N GLY A 528 0.95 -9.69 -31.04
CA GLY A 528 0.40 -10.59 -32.06
C GLY A 528 1.40 -11.10 -33.09
N TYR A 529 2.51 -10.38 -33.29
CA TYR A 529 3.68 -10.80 -34.08
C TYR A 529 4.58 -11.75 -33.29
N LEU A 530 4.92 -11.43 -32.04
CA LEU A 530 5.69 -12.31 -31.16
C LEU A 530 4.99 -13.66 -30.94
N SER A 531 3.67 -13.67 -30.73
CA SER A 531 2.89 -14.93 -30.66
C SER A 531 2.90 -15.71 -31.98
N SER A 532 3.02 -15.07 -33.14
CA SER A 532 3.20 -15.79 -34.43
C SER A 532 4.62 -16.31 -34.67
N LEU A 533 5.63 -15.75 -34.00
CA LEU A 533 6.98 -16.31 -33.97
C LEU A 533 7.11 -17.46 -32.96
N ALA A 534 6.34 -17.42 -31.87
CA ALA A 534 6.30 -18.47 -30.84
C ALA A 534 5.39 -19.66 -31.22
N SER A 535 4.47 -19.47 -32.17
CA SER A 535 3.70 -20.57 -32.76
C SER A 535 4.67 -21.56 -33.41
N THR A 536 4.47 -22.85 -33.18
CA THR A 536 5.04 -23.88 -34.06
C THR A 536 4.58 -23.59 -35.48
N ALA A 537 5.47 -23.78 -36.47
CA ALA A 537 5.06 -23.78 -37.86
C ALA A 537 4.00 -24.90 -38.04
N PRO A 538 2.91 -24.65 -38.80
CA PRO A 538 1.94 -25.70 -39.08
C PRO A 538 2.62 -26.86 -39.81
N ASP A 539 2.18 -28.10 -39.56
CA ASP A 539 2.79 -29.31 -40.11
C ASP A 539 2.82 -29.29 -41.64
N SER A 540 3.93 -28.82 -42.18
CA SER A 540 4.15 -28.67 -43.61
C SER A 540 4.82 -29.92 -44.13
N VAL A 541 4.16 -30.59 -45.07
CA VAL A 541 4.75 -31.72 -45.82
C VAL A 541 6.11 -31.27 -46.36
N PRO A 542 7.23 -31.96 -46.03
CA PRO A 542 8.57 -31.53 -46.44
C PRO A 542 8.64 -31.32 -47.96
N HIS A 543 9.27 -30.24 -48.42
CA HIS A 543 9.16 -29.78 -49.80
C HIS A 543 9.44 -30.88 -50.85
N GLN A 544 10.39 -31.77 -50.59
CA GLN A 544 10.70 -32.94 -51.43
C GLN A 544 9.51 -33.91 -51.55
N VAL A 545 8.83 -34.21 -50.45
CA VAL A 545 7.61 -35.05 -50.41
C VAL A 545 6.43 -34.31 -51.05
N ALA A 546 6.31 -32.99 -50.87
CA ALA A 546 5.29 -32.18 -51.54
C ALA A 546 5.47 -32.17 -53.08
N VAL A 547 6.72 -32.09 -53.56
CA VAL A 547 7.05 -32.19 -55.00
C VAL A 547 6.78 -33.60 -55.53
N GLN A 548 7.15 -34.66 -54.80
CA GLN A 548 6.83 -36.04 -55.19
C GLN A 548 5.32 -36.28 -55.24
N ASN A 549 4.57 -35.85 -54.23
CA ASN A 549 3.11 -35.94 -54.22
C ASN A 549 2.49 -35.16 -55.39
N ARG A 550 3.03 -33.99 -55.74
CA ARG A 550 2.60 -33.24 -56.93
C ARG A 550 2.90 -33.99 -58.24
N GLN A 551 4.06 -34.63 -58.36
CA GLN A 551 4.40 -35.44 -59.54
C GLN A 551 3.46 -36.65 -59.67
N THR A 552 3.19 -37.37 -58.59
CA THR A 552 2.23 -38.49 -58.55
C THR A 552 0.80 -38.05 -58.86
N LEU A 553 0.38 -36.87 -58.36
CA LEU A 553 -0.94 -36.32 -58.69
C LEU A 553 -1.04 -35.94 -60.18
N LEU A 554 -0.02 -35.31 -60.76
CA LEU A 554 0.01 -34.95 -62.18
C LEU A 554 -0.01 -36.20 -63.08
N SER A 555 0.83 -37.20 -62.82
CA SER A 555 0.80 -38.45 -63.61
C SER A 555 -0.51 -39.23 -63.42
N SER A 556 -1.15 -39.16 -62.25
CA SER A 556 -2.50 -39.72 -62.05
C SER A 556 -3.58 -38.96 -62.84
N ALA A 557 -3.44 -37.64 -62.99
CA ALA A 557 -4.36 -36.82 -63.76
C ALA A 557 -4.19 -37.03 -65.27
N GLU A 558 -2.96 -37.06 -65.77
CA GLU A 558 -2.62 -37.40 -67.16
C GLU A 558 -3.09 -38.81 -67.53
N SER A 559 -2.90 -39.80 -66.64
CA SER A 559 -3.42 -41.16 -66.80
C SER A 559 -4.95 -41.19 -66.84
N LYS A 560 -5.62 -40.45 -65.94
CA LYS A 560 -7.09 -40.32 -65.93
C LYS A 560 -7.61 -39.64 -67.20
N GLU A 561 -6.93 -38.63 -67.72
CA GLU A 561 -7.31 -37.96 -68.96
C GLU A 561 -7.13 -38.88 -70.18
N GLY A 562 -6.03 -39.65 -70.23
CA GLY A 562 -5.79 -40.68 -71.24
C GLY A 562 -6.88 -41.76 -71.23
N LEU A 563 -7.23 -42.28 -70.04
CA LEU A 563 -8.36 -43.20 -69.86
C LEU A 563 -9.69 -42.58 -70.29
N SER A 564 -9.95 -41.31 -69.95
CA SER A 564 -11.17 -40.61 -70.36
C SER A 564 -11.28 -40.45 -71.88
N LYS A 565 -10.17 -40.20 -72.57
CA LYS A 565 -10.11 -40.15 -74.05
C LYS A 565 -10.32 -41.52 -74.68
N GLN A 566 -9.75 -42.58 -74.11
CA GLN A 566 -10.02 -43.95 -74.56
C GLN A 566 -11.51 -44.32 -74.37
N LEU A 567 -12.10 -43.98 -73.22
CA LEU A 567 -13.51 -44.27 -72.91
C LEU A 567 -14.45 -43.52 -73.87
N ALA A 568 -14.18 -42.24 -74.17
CA ALA A 568 -14.91 -41.48 -75.18
C ALA A 568 -14.80 -42.12 -76.58
N ASN A 569 -13.60 -42.53 -77.01
CA ASN A 569 -13.41 -43.22 -78.31
C ASN A 569 -14.16 -44.57 -78.36
N PHE A 570 -14.25 -45.30 -77.24
CA PHE A 570 -15.05 -46.52 -77.18
C PHE A 570 -16.56 -46.22 -77.24
N GLN A 571 -17.04 -45.16 -76.57
CA GLN A 571 -18.44 -44.72 -76.66
C GLN A 571 -18.83 -44.28 -78.08
N GLU A 572 -17.98 -43.51 -78.77
CA GLU A 572 -18.21 -43.12 -80.17
C GLU A 572 -18.27 -44.36 -81.08
N ARG A 573 -17.39 -45.35 -80.85
CA ARG A 573 -17.38 -46.61 -81.61
C ARG A 573 -18.60 -47.48 -81.33
N VAL A 574 -19.10 -47.51 -80.09
CA VAL A 574 -20.36 -48.19 -79.75
C VAL A 574 -21.53 -47.49 -80.46
N GLY A 575 -21.63 -46.16 -80.39
CA GLY A 575 -22.68 -45.41 -81.07
C GLY A 575 -22.71 -45.62 -82.59
N LYS A 576 -21.55 -45.77 -83.24
CA LYS A 576 -21.46 -46.15 -84.67
C LYS A 576 -21.95 -47.57 -84.93
N LEU A 577 -21.58 -48.54 -84.09
CA LEU A 577 -22.07 -49.92 -84.20
C LEU A 577 -23.59 -50.02 -83.90
N GLU A 578 -24.13 -49.14 -83.06
CA GLU A 578 -25.57 -49.02 -82.81
C GLU A 578 -26.30 -48.42 -84.02
N GLN A 579 -25.73 -47.38 -84.65
CA GLN A 579 -26.23 -46.83 -85.92
C GLN A 579 -26.17 -47.85 -87.08
N GLU A 580 -25.08 -48.61 -87.20
CA GLU A 580 -24.96 -49.71 -88.16
C GLU A 580 -26.01 -50.80 -87.89
N LYS A 581 -26.23 -51.17 -86.62
CA LYS A 581 -27.28 -52.12 -86.23
C LYS A 581 -28.68 -51.60 -86.57
N GLU A 582 -28.98 -50.32 -86.34
CA GLU A 582 -30.26 -49.71 -86.72
C GLU A 582 -30.43 -49.64 -88.24
N HIS A 583 -29.38 -49.29 -88.99
CA HIS A 583 -29.36 -49.34 -90.45
C HIS A 583 -29.69 -50.75 -90.96
N TRP A 584 -28.99 -51.77 -90.48
CA TRP A 584 -29.26 -53.17 -90.88
C TRP A 584 -30.64 -53.66 -90.42
N MET A 585 -31.18 -53.15 -89.31
CA MET A 585 -32.54 -53.49 -88.87
C MET A 585 -33.61 -52.83 -89.75
N LEU A 586 -33.42 -51.57 -90.15
CA LEU A 586 -34.30 -50.89 -91.10
C LEU A 586 -34.18 -51.49 -92.50
N GLU A 587 -32.99 -51.88 -92.94
CA GLU A 587 -32.80 -52.55 -94.23
C GLU A 587 -33.38 -53.97 -94.22
N LEU A 588 -33.29 -54.70 -93.10
CA LEU A 588 -34.01 -55.97 -92.90
C LEU A 588 -35.54 -55.78 -92.93
N GLN A 589 -36.07 -54.72 -92.30
CA GLN A 589 -37.49 -54.39 -92.36
C GLN A 589 -37.93 -53.98 -93.77
N LEU A 590 -37.10 -53.24 -94.52
CA LEU A 590 -37.36 -52.90 -95.92
C LEU A 590 -37.26 -54.12 -96.84
N LEU A 591 -36.35 -55.06 -96.57
CA LEU A 591 -36.29 -56.37 -97.23
C LEU A 591 -37.51 -57.22 -96.89
N GLN A 592 -37.97 -57.22 -95.63
CA GLN A 592 -39.17 -57.93 -95.24
C GLN A 592 -40.42 -57.32 -95.87
N ILE A 593 -40.55 -55.99 -95.91
CA ILE A 593 -41.63 -55.30 -96.63
C ILE A 593 -41.55 -55.55 -98.14
N LYS A 594 -40.35 -55.60 -98.74
CA LYS A 594 -40.18 -56.02 -100.14
C LYS A 594 -40.62 -57.47 -100.36
N TYR A 595 -40.24 -58.38 -99.46
CA TYR A 595 -40.60 -59.79 -99.51
C TYR A 595 -42.11 -60.02 -99.29
N ASP A 596 -42.74 -59.28 -98.38
CA ASP A 596 -44.18 -59.31 -98.16
C ASP A 596 -44.95 -58.71 -99.36
N ASN A 597 -44.40 -57.66 -100.00
CA ASN A 597 -44.90 -57.14 -101.28
C ASN A 597 -44.65 -58.11 -102.45
N GLU A 598 -43.55 -58.88 -102.43
CA GLU A 598 -43.27 -59.94 -103.41
C GLU A 598 -44.15 -61.16 -103.16
N ILE A 599 -44.56 -61.46 -101.93
CA ILE A 599 -45.61 -62.45 -101.63
C ILE A 599 -46.98 -61.95 -102.08
N GLN A 600 -47.30 -60.66 -101.89
CA GLN A 600 -48.52 -60.07 -102.45
C GLN A 600 -48.50 -60.05 -103.98
N LYS A 601 -47.32 -59.88 -104.61
CA LYS A 601 -47.15 -60.10 -106.05
C LYS A 601 -47.29 -61.56 -106.42
N LEU A 602 -46.67 -62.52 -105.74
CA LEU A 602 -46.79 -63.96 -106.04
C LEU A 602 -48.21 -64.51 -105.80
N ALA A 603 -49.05 -63.78 -105.07
CA ALA A 603 -50.50 -64.02 -104.97
C ALA A 603 -51.32 -63.45 -106.15
N ILE A 604 -50.68 -62.74 -107.09
CA ILE A 604 -51.25 -62.12 -108.30
C ILE A 604 -50.56 -62.67 -109.57
N ASP A 605 -49.24 -62.73 -109.55
CA ASP A 605 -48.31 -63.32 -110.50
C ASP A 605 -47.99 -64.78 -110.11
N SER A 606 -49.00 -65.63 -110.02
CA SER A 606 -48.83 -67.07 -109.74
C SER A 606 -48.41 -67.84 -111.02
N ILE A 607 -47.39 -67.34 -111.72
CA ILE A 607 -46.85 -67.86 -112.98
C ILE A 607 -45.32 -67.71 -112.96
N GLU A 608 -44.63 -68.81 -113.29
CA GLU A 608 -43.17 -68.94 -113.51
C GLU A 608 -42.30 -68.66 -112.25
N ASP A 609 -41.75 -69.68 -111.59
CA ASP A 609 -40.57 -70.51 -111.95
C ASP A 609 -39.21 -69.80 -111.75
N ASN A 610 -38.14 -70.45 -111.27
CA ASN A 610 -38.01 -71.64 -110.40
C ASN A 610 -36.52 -71.77 -109.95
N MET A 611 -36.25 -72.43 -108.81
CA MET A 611 -34.94 -73.02 -108.43
C MET A 611 -33.70 -72.07 -108.30
N SER A 612 -32.62 -72.39 -107.56
CA SER A 612 -32.44 -73.33 -106.43
C SER A 612 -31.10 -73.08 -105.71
N ASP A 613 -31.05 -73.46 -104.43
CA ASP A 613 -29.94 -73.82 -103.52
C ASP A 613 -28.49 -73.32 -103.68
N THR A 614 -27.80 -72.80 -102.64
CA THR A 614 -27.39 -73.41 -101.33
C THR A 614 -26.35 -74.55 -101.52
N VAL A 615 -25.14 -74.58 -100.91
CA VAL A 615 -24.83 -75.12 -99.55
C VAL A 615 -23.30 -75.04 -99.23
N ARG A 616 -22.94 -74.39 -98.09
CA ARG A 616 -21.76 -74.63 -97.17
C ARG A 616 -20.30 -74.59 -97.73
N GLU A 617 -19.21 -74.68 -96.95
CA GLU A 617 -18.89 -74.88 -95.50
C GLU A 617 -17.58 -74.06 -95.19
N SER A 618 -17.46 -73.20 -94.16
CA SER A 618 -17.15 -73.43 -92.72
C SER A 618 -15.66 -73.60 -92.32
N LYS A 619 -15.25 -72.92 -91.21
CA LYS A 619 -14.07 -73.17 -90.33
C LYS A 619 -12.66 -72.84 -90.89
N ASP A 620 -11.64 -72.54 -90.06
CA ASP A 620 -11.56 -72.22 -88.61
C ASP A 620 -10.43 -71.22 -88.26
N ARG A 621 -10.30 -70.89 -86.97
CA ARG A 621 -9.41 -69.88 -86.34
C ARG A 621 -7.90 -70.04 -86.60
N THR A 622 -7.18 -68.92 -86.63
CA THR A 622 -6.10 -68.48 -85.69
C THR A 622 -5.36 -67.26 -86.27
N ALA A 623 -4.57 -66.42 -85.59
CA ALA A 623 -4.45 -65.88 -84.23
C ALA A 623 -3.04 -65.25 -84.15
N SER A 624 -2.88 -64.17 -83.35
CA SER A 624 -1.61 -63.67 -82.80
C SER A 624 -0.69 -62.71 -83.61
N SER A 625 -0.57 -61.50 -83.04
CA SER A 625 0.69 -60.80 -82.70
C SER A 625 1.64 -60.21 -83.76
N ASN A 626 1.67 -58.87 -83.75
CA ASN A 626 2.84 -57.96 -83.80
C ASN A 626 4.04 -58.27 -84.70
N SER A 627 4.27 -57.35 -85.64
CA SER A 627 5.52 -57.18 -86.39
C SER A 627 6.74 -56.89 -85.49
N GLY A 628 7.91 -57.32 -85.94
CA GLY A 628 9.22 -56.96 -85.37
C GLY A 628 10.30 -56.92 -86.45
N LYS A 629 11.42 -56.24 -86.16
CA LYS A 629 12.47 -55.72 -87.08
C LYS A 629 12.05 -54.42 -87.81
N LEU A 630 12.96 -53.54 -88.23
CA LEU A 630 14.43 -53.66 -88.23
C LEU A 630 15.16 -52.42 -87.67
N LEU A 631 16.45 -52.61 -87.38
CA LEU A 631 17.46 -51.69 -86.88
C LEU A 631 18.14 -50.86 -88.00
N ILE A 632 18.93 -49.86 -87.55
CA ILE A 632 20.17 -49.33 -88.19
C ILE A 632 20.06 -48.22 -89.28
N THR A 633 20.26 -46.99 -88.79
CA THR A 633 21.13 -45.88 -89.28
C THR A 633 21.00 -45.20 -90.65
N SER A 634 21.36 -43.91 -90.60
CA SER A 634 21.99 -43.07 -91.64
C SER A 634 21.07 -42.29 -92.57
N ALA A 635 21.28 -40.98 -92.55
CA ALA A 635 20.48 -39.96 -93.23
C ALA A 635 20.57 -40.01 -94.76
N LEU A 636 19.42 -39.81 -95.42
CA LEU A 636 19.33 -38.91 -96.58
C LEU A 636 17.91 -38.33 -96.73
N LEU A 637 17.86 -37.07 -97.17
CA LEU A 637 16.72 -36.29 -97.70
C LEU A 637 15.27 -36.68 -97.35
N GLY A 638 14.61 -35.76 -96.64
CA GLY A 638 13.19 -35.44 -96.81
C GLY A 638 13.04 -33.92 -96.80
N GLN A 639 12.73 -33.30 -97.93
CA GLN A 639 12.60 -31.84 -98.02
C GLN A 639 11.33 -31.35 -97.30
N LEU A 640 11.46 -30.22 -96.61
CA LEU A 640 10.35 -29.27 -96.46
C LEU A 640 10.92 -27.87 -96.69
N ASP A 641 10.33 -27.12 -97.62
CA ASP A 641 10.85 -25.82 -98.02
C ASP A 641 10.72 -24.77 -96.91
N GLN A 642 11.61 -23.77 -96.97
CA GLN A 642 11.57 -22.64 -96.08
C GLN A 642 10.32 -21.78 -96.32
N VAL A 643 9.45 -21.67 -95.32
CA VAL A 643 8.64 -20.45 -95.15
C VAL A 643 9.50 -19.45 -94.39
N THR A 644 10.27 -18.66 -95.13
CA THR A 644 11.21 -17.64 -94.62
C THR A 644 10.47 -16.41 -94.10
N SER A 645 9.90 -16.51 -92.88
CA SER A 645 9.51 -15.33 -92.10
C SER A 645 9.45 -15.64 -90.59
N GLY A 646 10.29 -14.99 -89.79
CA GLY A 646 10.24 -15.03 -88.31
C GLY A 646 11.41 -15.72 -87.57
N ALA A 647 12.40 -16.29 -88.25
CA ALA A 647 13.52 -16.99 -87.59
C ALA A 647 14.37 -16.05 -86.70
N SER A 648 14.73 -14.87 -87.21
CA SER A 648 15.45 -13.81 -86.48
C SER A 648 14.74 -13.40 -85.20
N ASP A 649 13.42 -13.27 -85.25
CA ASP A 649 12.58 -12.82 -84.14
C ASP A 649 12.45 -13.89 -83.07
N SER A 650 12.52 -15.18 -83.44
CA SER A 650 12.53 -16.25 -82.45
C SER A 650 13.87 -16.36 -81.71
N GLU A 651 15.02 -16.24 -82.41
CA GLU A 651 16.34 -16.30 -81.77
C GLU A 651 16.63 -15.04 -80.93
N THR A 652 16.25 -13.85 -81.41
CA THR A 652 16.36 -12.60 -80.63
C THR A 652 15.42 -12.62 -79.41
N ARG A 653 14.18 -13.12 -79.56
CA ARG A 653 13.27 -13.35 -78.42
C ARG A 653 13.83 -14.35 -77.42
N GLU A 654 14.41 -15.47 -77.86
CA GLU A 654 14.97 -16.47 -76.95
C GLU A 654 16.22 -15.96 -76.21
N THR A 655 17.09 -15.21 -76.89
CA THR A 655 18.25 -14.57 -76.25
C THR A 655 17.84 -13.45 -75.29
N LEU A 656 16.81 -12.65 -75.60
CA LEU A 656 16.22 -11.69 -74.65
C LEU A 656 15.61 -12.38 -73.43
N ILE A 657 14.90 -13.50 -73.61
CA ILE A 657 14.35 -14.31 -72.51
C ILE A 657 15.47 -14.90 -71.64
N LYS A 658 16.52 -15.45 -72.25
CA LYS A 658 17.71 -15.94 -71.54
C LYS A 658 18.38 -14.82 -70.75
N ASN A 659 18.63 -13.65 -71.36
CA ASN A 659 19.22 -12.50 -70.70
C ASN A 659 18.36 -11.98 -69.52
N HIS A 660 17.03 -11.93 -69.68
CA HIS A 660 16.10 -11.57 -68.61
C HIS A 660 16.20 -12.54 -67.43
N PHE A 661 16.13 -13.85 -67.67
CA PHE A 661 16.22 -14.85 -66.59
C PHE A 661 17.62 -14.92 -65.97
N SER A 662 18.70 -14.81 -66.74
CA SER A 662 20.07 -14.71 -66.20
C SER A 662 20.25 -13.47 -65.33
N LYS A 663 19.75 -12.29 -65.75
CA LYS A 663 19.74 -11.10 -64.90
C LYS A 663 18.95 -11.34 -63.62
N ARG A 664 17.76 -11.96 -63.72
CA ARG A 664 16.90 -12.23 -62.57
C ARG A 664 17.52 -13.23 -61.58
N VAL A 665 18.23 -14.25 -62.07
CA VAL A 665 19.02 -15.17 -61.24
C VAL A 665 20.14 -14.43 -60.52
N ASN A 666 20.88 -13.56 -61.21
CA ASN A 666 21.94 -12.75 -60.61
C ASN A 666 21.40 -11.76 -59.55
N GLU A 667 20.26 -11.12 -59.79
CA GLU A 667 19.56 -10.28 -58.80
C GLU A 667 19.20 -11.08 -57.54
N MET A 668 18.61 -12.28 -57.69
CA MET A 668 18.24 -13.13 -56.55
C MET A 668 19.47 -13.67 -55.81
N MET A 669 20.55 -14.01 -56.53
CA MET A 669 21.82 -14.45 -55.94
C MET A 669 22.46 -13.34 -55.10
N LEU A 670 22.49 -12.11 -55.61
CA LEU A 670 22.97 -10.93 -54.87
C LEU A 670 22.11 -10.64 -53.64
N GLN A 671 20.77 -10.74 -53.75
CA GLN A 671 19.87 -10.60 -52.61
C GLN A 671 20.11 -11.69 -51.54
N HIS A 672 20.36 -12.95 -51.95
CA HIS A 672 20.66 -14.04 -51.03
C HIS A 672 22.00 -13.81 -50.31
N GLN A 673 23.05 -13.41 -51.02
CA GLN A 673 24.35 -13.05 -50.44
C GLN A 673 24.24 -11.87 -49.45
N GLN A 674 23.43 -10.85 -49.76
CA GLN A 674 23.17 -9.74 -48.86
C GLN A 674 22.40 -10.17 -47.61
N LEU A 675 21.44 -11.10 -47.72
CA LEU A 675 20.72 -11.66 -46.57
C LEU A 675 21.65 -12.49 -45.68
N ASP A 676 22.47 -13.38 -46.27
CA ASP A 676 23.41 -14.21 -45.52
C ASP A 676 24.45 -13.36 -44.76
N SER A 677 24.99 -12.31 -45.39
CA SER A 677 25.89 -11.37 -44.71
C SER A 677 25.25 -10.67 -43.50
N LYS A 678 23.93 -10.39 -43.54
CA LYS A 678 23.17 -9.85 -42.40
C LYS A 678 22.91 -10.91 -41.34
N CYS A 679 22.61 -12.15 -41.71
CA CYS A 679 22.47 -13.26 -40.78
C CYS A 679 23.76 -13.51 -39.98
N VAL A 680 24.92 -13.48 -40.65
CA VAL A 680 26.24 -13.58 -40.00
C VAL A 680 26.49 -12.39 -39.07
N ALA A 681 26.17 -11.16 -39.49
CA ALA A 681 26.31 -9.96 -38.66
C ALA A 681 25.46 -10.06 -37.38
N PHE A 682 24.15 -10.34 -37.50
CA PHE A 682 23.25 -10.48 -36.35
C PHE A 682 23.66 -11.65 -35.43
N HIS A 683 24.15 -12.77 -35.97
CA HIS A 683 24.68 -13.87 -35.16
C HIS A 683 25.92 -13.46 -34.33
N SER A 684 26.79 -12.61 -34.90
CA SER A 684 27.94 -12.06 -34.18
C SER A 684 27.51 -11.09 -33.07
N GLU A 685 26.50 -10.26 -33.33
CA GLU A 685 25.92 -9.30 -32.38
C GLU A 685 25.23 -10.02 -31.21
N VAL A 686 24.35 -10.99 -31.49
CA VAL A 686 23.70 -11.83 -30.46
C VAL A 686 24.74 -12.56 -29.61
N ARG A 687 25.83 -13.06 -30.19
CA ARG A 687 26.93 -13.68 -29.46
C ARG A 687 27.67 -12.68 -28.55
N ALA A 688 27.88 -11.44 -29.01
CA ALA A 688 28.50 -10.38 -28.22
C ALA A 688 27.60 -9.95 -27.05
N LEU A 689 26.31 -9.72 -27.30
CA LEU A 689 25.30 -9.38 -26.29
C LEU A 689 25.15 -10.49 -25.25
N HIS A 690 25.13 -11.76 -25.66
CA HIS A 690 25.09 -12.89 -24.73
C HIS A 690 26.33 -12.92 -23.82
N LYS A 691 27.52 -12.63 -24.35
CA LYS A 691 28.76 -12.54 -23.54
C LYS A 691 28.71 -11.36 -22.56
N GLN A 692 28.19 -10.20 -22.97
CA GLN A 692 27.97 -9.06 -22.06
C GLN A 692 26.97 -9.39 -20.95
N LEU A 693 25.85 -10.05 -21.27
CA LEU A 693 24.84 -10.48 -20.31
C LEU A 693 25.39 -11.50 -19.29
N GLN A 694 26.25 -12.44 -19.72
CA GLN A 694 26.95 -13.34 -18.80
C GLN A 694 27.87 -12.58 -17.81
N ILE A 695 28.56 -11.53 -18.27
CA ILE A 695 29.42 -10.70 -17.42
C ILE A 695 28.57 -9.88 -16.44
N ALA A 696 27.50 -9.24 -16.91
CA ALA A 696 26.57 -8.49 -16.07
C ALA A 696 25.92 -9.36 -15.00
N ASN A 697 25.52 -10.59 -15.33
CA ASN A 697 25.00 -11.55 -14.35
C ASN A 697 26.03 -11.95 -13.29
N LYS A 698 27.31 -12.12 -13.66
CA LYS A 698 28.37 -12.40 -12.67
C LYS A 698 28.54 -11.23 -11.69
N VAL A 699 28.62 -9.99 -12.20
CA VAL A 699 28.71 -8.78 -11.37
C VAL A 699 27.48 -8.64 -10.46
N LYS A 700 26.27 -8.89 -10.98
CA LYS A 700 25.03 -8.94 -10.17
C LYS A 700 25.15 -9.97 -9.04
N THR A 701 25.58 -11.20 -9.31
CA THR A 701 25.71 -12.23 -8.26
C THR A 701 26.78 -11.90 -7.22
N GLN A 702 27.84 -11.16 -7.58
CA GLN A 702 28.84 -10.68 -6.62
C GLN A 702 28.24 -9.60 -5.71
N ALA A 703 27.58 -8.59 -6.28
CA ALA A 703 26.88 -7.55 -5.51
C ALA A 703 25.76 -8.12 -4.61
N GLU A 704 25.06 -9.18 -5.03
CA GLU A 704 24.07 -9.88 -4.20
C GLU A 704 24.69 -10.66 -3.03
N VAL A 705 25.95 -11.06 -3.11
CA VAL A 705 26.69 -11.68 -1.99
C VAL A 705 27.21 -10.60 -1.04
N GLU A 706 27.78 -9.51 -1.58
CA GLU A 706 28.24 -8.35 -0.79
C GLU A 706 27.10 -7.67 -0.03
N LEU A 707 25.90 -7.58 -0.62
CA LEU A 707 24.70 -7.07 0.05
C LEU A 707 24.24 -7.97 1.20
N LYS A 708 24.44 -9.30 1.08
CA LYS A 708 24.11 -10.25 2.16
C LYS A 708 25.10 -10.16 3.32
N THR A 709 26.41 -10.09 3.05
CA THR A 709 27.43 -9.99 4.11
C THR A 709 27.36 -8.64 4.83
N THR A 710 27.16 -7.53 4.11
CA THR A 710 26.94 -6.20 4.72
C THR A 710 25.64 -6.17 5.53
N SER A 711 24.54 -6.77 5.05
CA SER A 711 23.30 -6.88 5.82
C SER A 711 23.44 -7.76 7.08
N GLN A 712 24.30 -8.77 7.08
CA GLN A 712 24.60 -9.58 8.26
C GLN A 712 25.42 -8.79 9.30
N SER A 713 26.43 -8.06 8.86
CA SER A 713 27.21 -7.15 9.73
C SER A 713 26.33 -6.05 10.33
N LEU A 714 25.40 -5.48 9.56
CA LEU A 714 24.43 -4.49 10.06
C LEU A 714 23.48 -5.06 11.13
N ALA A 715 23.12 -6.35 11.04
CA ALA A 715 22.33 -7.01 12.07
C ALA A 715 23.15 -7.20 13.36
N GLN A 716 24.39 -7.70 13.26
CA GLN A 716 25.31 -7.88 14.38
C GLN A 716 25.55 -6.56 15.14
N LEU A 717 25.91 -5.48 14.43
CA LEU A 717 26.10 -4.15 15.01
C LEU A 717 24.83 -3.60 15.68
N LYS A 718 23.64 -3.97 15.20
CA LYS A 718 22.37 -3.55 15.80
C LYS A 718 22.08 -4.32 17.10
N ASP A 719 22.41 -5.60 17.16
CA ASP A 719 22.23 -6.43 18.35
C ASP A 719 23.27 -6.05 19.44
N GLU A 720 24.49 -5.70 19.05
CA GLU A 720 25.51 -5.08 19.92
C GLU A 720 25.05 -3.72 20.46
N LEU A 721 24.47 -2.86 19.61
CA LEU A 721 23.90 -1.59 20.04
C LEU A 721 22.71 -1.78 20.99
N GLN A 722 21.84 -2.77 20.75
CA GLN A 722 20.70 -3.04 21.62
C GLN A 722 21.13 -3.62 22.97
N THR A 723 22.13 -4.50 23.00
CA THR A 723 22.65 -5.10 24.25
C THR A 723 23.42 -4.08 25.10
N THR A 724 24.24 -3.22 24.48
CA THR A 724 24.90 -2.10 25.18
C THR A 724 23.88 -1.07 25.70
N THR A 725 22.88 -0.70 24.90
CA THR A 725 21.78 0.20 25.35
C THR A 725 21.08 -0.35 26.59
N LYS A 726 20.63 -1.62 26.55
CA LYS A 726 20.00 -2.29 27.70
C LYS A 726 20.90 -2.38 28.93
N SER A 727 22.21 -2.53 28.75
CA SER A 727 23.17 -2.53 29.86
C SER A 727 23.23 -1.16 30.55
N TYR A 728 23.28 -0.07 29.78
CA TYR A 728 23.25 1.28 30.34
C TYR A 728 21.88 1.64 30.94
N GLU A 729 20.77 1.24 30.33
CA GLU A 729 19.43 1.37 30.92
C GLU A 729 19.33 0.65 32.27
N GLY A 730 19.85 -0.58 32.37
CA GLY A 730 19.90 -1.35 33.62
C GLY A 730 20.78 -0.69 34.69
N GLN A 731 21.95 -0.17 34.32
CA GLN A 731 22.83 0.59 35.23
C GLN A 731 22.17 1.86 35.74
N LEU A 732 21.51 2.63 34.86
CA LEU A 732 20.75 3.83 35.23
C LEU A 732 19.56 3.51 36.12
N SER A 733 18.87 2.38 35.88
CA SER A 733 17.76 1.91 36.73
C SER A 733 18.26 1.56 38.14
N MET A 734 19.31 0.76 38.27
CA MET A 734 19.90 0.42 39.57
C MET A 734 20.42 1.65 40.32
N MET A 735 21.04 2.61 39.62
CA MET A 735 21.48 3.86 40.23
C MET A 735 20.30 4.73 40.69
N SER A 736 19.20 4.76 39.92
CA SER A 736 17.98 5.49 40.28
C SER A 736 17.27 4.88 41.49
N GLU A 737 17.20 3.55 41.54
CA GLU A 737 16.65 2.80 42.67
C GLU A 737 17.51 2.97 43.94
N HIS A 738 18.84 2.95 43.81
CA HIS A 738 19.76 3.25 44.91
C HIS A 738 19.61 4.70 45.41
N LEU A 739 19.46 5.68 44.51
CA LEU A 739 19.20 7.08 44.88
C LEU A 739 17.83 7.25 45.56
N ALA A 740 16.80 6.53 45.11
CA ALA A 740 15.48 6.53 45.76
C ALA A 740 15.56 5.97 47.19
N GLY A 741 16.17 4.79 47.38
CA GLY A 741 16.36 4.19 48.71
C GLY A 741 17.31 4.97 49.62
N MET A 742 18.25 5.75 49.06
CA MET A 742 19.08 6.68 49.84
C MET A 742 18.28 7.91 50.28
N ASN A 743 17.44 8.47 49.40
CA ASN A 743 16.54 9.58 49.75
C ASN A 743 15.48 9.16 50.78
N GLU A 744 14.98 7.92 50.69
CA GLU A 744 14.05 7.35 51.68
C GLU A 744 14.72 7.25 53.07
N LYS A 745 15.95 6.74 53.15
CA LYS A 745 16.73 6.72 54.40
C LYS A 745 17.04 8.11 54.95
N LEU A 746 17.38 9.07 54.09
CA LEU A 746 17.57 10.47 54.48
C LEU A 746 16.28 11.11 54.98
N THR A 747 15.12 10.70 54.47
CA THR A 747 13.80 11.13 54.95
C THR A 747 13.52 10.52 56.32
N GLN A 748 13.68 9.20 56.48
CA GLN A 748 13.53 8.50 57.77
C GLN A 748 14.44 9.10 58.87
N GLN A 749 15.71 9.38 58.55
CA GLN A 749 16.64 10.05 59.47
C GLN A 749 16.22 11.49 59.81
N LYS A 750 15.62 12.21 58.86
CA LYS A 750 15.10 13.55 59.11
C LYS A 750 13.87 13.51 60.01
N ASP A 751 12.96 12.58 59.76
CA ASP A 751 11.76 12.37 60.57
C ASP A 751 12.16 11.99 62.02
N GLU A 752 13.13 11.09 62.19
CA GLU A 752 13.73 10.76 63.50
C GLU A 752 14.37 11.98 64.19
N ILE A 753 15.11 12.82 63.45
CA ILE A 753 15.69 14.06 63.98
C ILE A 753 14.59 15.06 64.42
N ASP A 754 13.53 15.21 63.65
CA ASP A 754 12.44 16.14 63.96
C ASP A 754 11.52 15.60 65.09
N ASP A 755 11.38 14.28 65.24
CA ASP A 755 10.75 13.64 66.41
C ASP A 755 11.62 13.81 67.67
N LEU A 756 12.94 13.62 67.59
CA LEU A 756 13.86 13.88 68.70
C LEU A 756 13.85 15.36 69.12
N ARG A 757 13.75 16.28 68.16
CA ARG A 757 13.54 17.72 68.41
C ARG A 757 12.19 18.00 69.07
N SER A 758 11.13 17.33 68.63
CA SER A 758 9.79 17.41 69.22
C SER A 758 9.84 16.98 70.69
N GLN A 759 10.42 15.82 70.99
CA GLN A 759 10.62 15.32 72.35
C GLN A 759 11.47 16.27 73.22
N LEU A 760 12.56 16.84 72.67
CA LEU A 760 13.35 17.87 73.35
C LEU A 760 12.55 19.14 73.65
N SER A 761 11.64 19.54 72.76
CA SER A 761 10.75 20.69 73.01
C SER A 761 9.75 20.40 74.13
N VAL A 762 9.16 19.19 74.17
CA VAL A 762 8.24 18.75 75.22
C VAL A 762 8.95 18.64 76.57
N ALA A 763 10.21 18.18 76.60
CA ALA A 763 11.03 18.15 77.81
C ALA A 763 11.38 19.54 78.36
N LYS A 764 11.56 20.55 77.50
CA LYS A 764 11.68 21.96 77.91
C LYS A 764 10.35 22.54 78.42
N VAL A 765 9.22 22.13 77.86
CA VAL A 765 7.90 22.56 78.34
C VAL A 765 7.55 21.92 79.69
N SER A 766 7.87 20.64 79.91
CA SER A 766 7.57 19.97 81.19
C SER A 766 8.39 20.55 82.35
N THR A 767 9.67 20.83 82.14
CA THR A 767 10.53 21.50 83.13
C THR A 767 10.08 22.93 83.44
N SER A 768 9.47 23.65 82.49
CA SER A 768 8.88 24.98 82.76
C SER A 768 7.61 24.94 83.63
N LYS A 769 6.86 23.84 83.63
CA LYS A 769 5.52 23.74 84.24
C LYS A 769 5.50 23.32 85.71
N SER A 770 6.61 22.82 86.26
CA SER A 770 6.71 22.47 87.68
C SER A 770 6.88 23.69 88.60
N GLY A 771 7.38 24.82 88.09
CA GLY A 771 7.81 25.97 88.91
C GLY A 771 6.71 26.94 89.37
N LYS A 772 5.46 26.84 88.89
CA LYS A 772 4.38 27.81 89.22
C LYS A 772 3.03 27.16 89.55
N LYS A 773 2.97 26.47 90.70
CA LYS A 773 1.75 26.39 91.53
C LYS A 773 2.07 26.68 92.99
N SER A 774 1.31 27.62 93.56
CA SER A 774 1.14 27.95 94.99
C SER A 774 1.17 26.72 95.90
N ARG A 775 1.73 26.73 97.12
CA ARG A 775 2.00 27.83 98.07
C ARG A 775 0.82 28.80 98.24
N LYS A 776 -0.27 28.26 98.75
CA LYS A 776 -1.07 28.95 99.78
C LYS A 776 -0.58 28.47 101.14
#